data_AF-A0A182V7A1-F1
#
_entry.id   AF-A0A182V7A1-F1
#
_cell.length_a   1.000
_cell.length_b   1.000
_cell.length_c   1.000
_cell.angle_alpha   90.00
_cell.angle_beta   90.00
_cell.angle_gamma   90.00
#
_symmetry.space_group_name_H-M   'P 1'
#
loop_
_entity.id
_entity.type
_entity.pdbx_description
1 polymer ?
#
loop_
_entity_poly.entity_id
_entity_poly.type
_entity_poly.pdbx_seq_one_letter_code
_entity_poly.pdbx_strand_id
1 'polypeptide(L)'
;MADSDVEYDASNVEIEELEVDEVDESDLSEFVEVQQHPAMVQTGSYNAPSTSSAGGNSSAQSESETDDENTHQREVLIKKLVAREITFSEYQARMQQDDDLDDEDAEVDQSHKKKTTFFQDYSNARRDVLRGNLQGSPRTEGKVTLRRQRRFLPAALQGLMGQANLCYARGDVRTAEDLCMEIIRQVPLAHEPFITLAQIHEMDDPEKYLQYSQIAAHLNPSDAEQWARVAEIFIDRGDIDEALKCYTRSIRANPKNIDMRLKRARLMETRDEKQAFKYYYNMLPFIPKEQADFLISIAKRVAEKFHKETNVSAALDAMQQAYRTAKEKFNMEDINLLVELLIANGHYRRALDILAVHANVELHNYDMGAAEGTQLSPNFSIDIPDDIVLDLRTKLAVVLVHLKCEQCFDKAIDDILTHIDPENAGDCYLDVAEALMNEEHYHQALRLLVPLIKSKKFSLAAVWLRYADCSRCIENYDEAIVGYEKVISLAHHLDARLALAALLKKQGKYDEALQALEQDPDKEYLDPEVLHERCLLLHEVGRYQQFLAAGFMLLARHCYQIRKRQDIAVLSHVKYHECKDRTPGEGVPDFVTGNDLSVETEWELVLRLLTVADELRDYTYYMKLVFTLQTSKRFYNYRPELQQLALTACIYNRDPTFGLNIIRDQIRPLFNLKGDAFAAKINHPQLWNLFNLVIFISGDVRYHRYLARVFFRSAGIGVYPKVLIANYHLNCSTYKYALNEYNKIYLVTNDPLHAMMIAVTLTQIACQKFTNKKQSLIAQANVFMEKYLTGRPEELRHEAFYNLGRMYHQLGLLHLAVDYYKRVLSFDSAVVKENPQYLDLKAEAAFNLSFIYKRSGNYELARKYLYEYIQV
;
A
#
# COMPACT_ATOMS: atom_id res chain seq x y z
N MET A 1 -18.16 52.37 72.62
CA MET A 1 -17.73 51.93 73.96
C MET A 1 -17.91 50.43 74.02
N ALA A 2 -16.92 49.77 74.61
CA ALA A 2 -16.55 48.38 74.43
C ALA A 2 -17.49 47.36 75.10
N ASP A 3 -17.34 46.13 74.61
CA ASP A 3 -17.56 44.82 75.23
C ASP A 3 -18.99 44.36 75.57
N SER A 4 -19.50 43.48 74.70
CA SER A 4 -19.81 42.10 75.12
C SER A 4 -19.86 41.19 73.89
N ASP A 5 -18.74 40.52 73.62
CA ASP A 5 -18.66 39.39 72.70
C ASP A 5 -19.52 38.23 73.23
N VAL A 6 -20.47 37.80 72.41
CA VAL A 6 -21.01 36.44 72.46
C VAL A 6 -20.85 35.87 71.06
N GLU A 7 -19.71 35.23 70.82
CA GLU A 7 -19.53 34.34 69.68
C GLU A 7 -20.54 33.19 69.81
N TYR A 8 -21.49 33.13 68.88
CA TYR A 8 -22.36 31.98 68.71
C TYR A 8 -21.57 30.93 67.92
N ASP A 9 -21.05 29.92 68.61
CA ASP A 9 -20.31 28.82 68.01
C ASP A 9 -21.26 27.91 67.21
N ALA A 10 -21.23 28.04 65.88
CA ALA A 10 -22.05 27.27 64.95
C ALA A 10 -21.61 25.80 64.81
N SER A 11 -20.56 25.37 65.52
CA SER A 11 -20.06 23.98 65.47
C SER A 11 -20.91 22.97 66.26
N ASN A 12 -21.88 23.42 67.06
CA ASN A 12 -22.67 22.57 67.95
C ASN A 12 -24.15 22.39 67.56
N VAL A 13 -24.51 22.63 66.30
CA VAL A 13 -25.81 22.15 65.79
C VAL A 13 -25.64 20.68 65.41
N GLU A 14 -25.89 19.79 66.37
CA GLU A 14 -26.21 18.40 66.07
C GLU A 14 -27.37 18.40 65.07
N ILE A 15 -27.06 18.02 63.83
CA ILE A 15 -28.05 17.68 62.83
C ILE A 15 -28.78 16.48 63.43
N GLU A 16 -30.06 16.64 63.77
CA GLU A 16 -30.97 15.53 64.06
C GLU A 16 -30.75 14.50 62.92
N GLU A 17 -30.07 13.38 63.22
CA GLU A 17 -30.03 12.25 62.31
C GLU A 17 -31.49 11.93 62.02
N LEU A 18 -31.90 12.14 60.76
CA LEU A 18 -33.19 11.67 60.31
C LEU A 18 -33.08 10.14 60.34
N GLU A 19 -33.52 9.53 61.43
CA GLU A 19 -34.02 8.17 61.39
C GLU A 19 -35.11 8.17 60.32
N VAL A 20 -34.73 7.70 59.14
CA VAL A 20 -35.67 7.35 58.09
C VAL A 20 -36.30 6.06 58.59
N ASP A 21 -37.37 6.21 59.37
CA ASP A 21 -38.32 5.13 59.59
C ASP A 21 -38.60 4.48 58.23
N GLU A 22 -38.43 3.17 58.26
CA GLU A 22 -38.60 2.21 57.19
C GLU A 22 -39.75 2.63 56.27
N VAL A 23 -39.44 2.83 54.99
CA VAL A 23 -40.48 2.75 53.98
C VAL A 23 -40.90 1.29 53.98
N ASP A 24 -42.06 0.99 54.57
CA ASP A 24 -42.68 -0.33 54.66
C ASP A 24 -42.50 -1.09 53.33
N GLU A 25 -41.79 -2.24 53.37
CA GLU A 25 -41.62 -3.15 52.23
C GLU A 25 -42.95 -3.68 51.67
N SER A 26 -44.05 -3.48 52.39
CA SER A 26 -45.39 -3.93 51.99
C SER A 26 -45.91 -3.21 50.74
N ASP A 27 -45.47 -1.98 50.46
CA ASP A 27 -45.85 -1.22 49.25
C ASP A 27 -45.05 -1.62 47.98
N LEU A 28 -44.13 -2.59 48.09
CA LEU A 28 -43.26 -3.06 47.00
C LEU A 28 -43.54 -4.50 46.53
N SER A 29 -44.57 -5.16 47.06
CA SER A 29 -44.84 -6.58 46.81
C SER A 29 -45.94 -6.85 45.78
N GLU A 30 -45.77 -6.35 44.55
CA GLU A 30 -46.37 -7.00 43.38
C GLU A 30 -45.27 -7.24 42.33
N PHE A 31 -45.27 -8.47 41.78
CA PHE A 31 -44.38 -9.07 40.78
C PHE A 31 -43.26 -9.98 41.31
N VAL A 32 -43.55 -11.28 41.18
CA VAL A 32 -42.73 -12.46 41.50
C VAL A 32 -41.61 -12.65 40.45
N GLU A 33 -40.36 -12.77 40.90
CA GLU A 33 -39.23 -13.23 40.08
C GLU A 33 -39.16 -14.77 40.04
N VAL A 34 -39.01 -15.32 38.83
CA VAL A 34 -38.84 -16.76 38.55
C VAL A 34 -37.37 -17.14 38.71
N GLN A 35 -37.09 -18.11 39.57
CA GLN A 35 -35.74 -18.70 39.76
C GLN A 35 -35.33 -19.60 38.58
N GLN A 36 -34.05 -19.52 38.16
CA GLN A 36 -33.42 -20.45 37.22
C GLN A 36 -32.34 -21.30 37.91
N HIS A 37 -32.37 -22.61 37.66
CA HIS A 37 -31.39 -23.61 38.10
C HIS A 37 -30.12 -23.62 37.23
N PRO A 38 -28.95 -24.03 37.77
CA PRO A 38 -27.70 -24.16 37.02
C PRO A 38 -27.57 -25.54 36.34
N ALA A 39 -26.98 -25.57 35.13
CA ALA A 39 -26.66 -26.78 34.38
C ALA A 39 -25.14 -26.95 34.15
N MET A 40 -24.74 -28.22 34.05
CA MET A 40 -23.40 -28.80 34.11
C MET A 40 -22.46 -28.43 32.95
N VAL A 41 -21.15 -28.40 33.24
CA VAL A 41 -20.05 -28.28 32.26
C VAL A 41 -19.37 -29.64 32.11
N GLN A 42 -19.30 -30.16 30.87
CA GLN A 42 -18.49 -31.31 30.48
C GLN A 42 -17.12 -30.87 29.94
N THR A 43 -16.09 -31.61 30.31
CA THR A 43 -14.70 -31.46 29.90
C THR A 43 -14.41 -32.24 28.60
N GLY A 44 -13.64 -31.65 27.69
CA GLY A 44 -13.12 -32.30 26.50
C GLY A 44 -11.64 -31.97 26.28
N SER A 45 -10.82 -33.02 26.14
CA SER A 45 -9.37 -32.96 25.90
C SER A 45 -9.05 -32.80 24.42
N TYR A 46 -7.98 -32.05 24.11
CA TYR A 46 -7.34 -32.04 22.79
C TYR A 46 -5.82 -32.17 22.96
N ASN A 47 -5.26 -33.18 22.28
CA ASN A 47 -3.84 -33.49 22.19
C ASN A 47 -3.14 -32.59 21.16
N ALA A 48 -1.93 -32.13 21.47
CA ALA A 48 -1.01 -31.46 20.54
C ALA A 48 0.07 -32.47 20.04
N PRO A 49 0.55 -32.36 18.79
CA PRO A 49 1.65 -33.19 18.31
C PRO A 49 3.03 -32.53 18.52
N SER A 50 4.01 -33.41 18.74
CA SER A 50 5.42 -33.18 19.06
C SER A 50 6.29 -32.92 17.83
N THR A 51 7.32 -32.09 18.03
CA THR A 51 8.42 -31.75 17.10
C THR A 51 9.66 -32.63 17.30
N SER A 52 10.26 -33.11 16.21
CA SER A 52 11.62 -33.70 16.11
C SER A 52 12.01 -33.67 14.62
N SER A 53 13.23 -33.50 14.13
CA SER A 53 14.59 -33.39 14.67
C SER A 53 15.52 -33.04 13.50
N ALA A 54 16.61 -32.33 13.78
CA ALA A 54 17.68 -32.00 12.83
C ALA A 54 18.77 -33.10 12.75
N GLY A 55 19.46 -33.16 11.60
CA GLY A 55 20.70 -33.88 11.32
C GLY A 55 20.90 -33.92 9.79
N GLY A 56 22.04 -33.66 9.17
CA GLY A 56 23.43 -33.53 9.59
C GLY A 56 24.28 -34.09 8.44
N ASN A 57 24.99 -33.22 7.70
CA ASN A 57 25.74 -33.56 6.49
C ASN A 57 26.96 -34.46 6.73
N SER A 58 27.16 -35.46 5.87
CA SER A 58 28.46 -36.09 5.64
C SER A 58 28.51 -36.79 4.29
N SER A 59 29.41 -36.36 3.39
CA SER A 59 30.17 -37.26 2.50
C SER A 59 31.11 -36.46 1.59
N ALA A 60 32.41 -36.64 1.79
CA ALA A 60 33.45 -36.35 0.82
C ALA A 60 34.42 -37.53 0.86
N GLN A 61 34.23 -38.50 -0.06
CA GLN A 61 35.15 -39.58 -0.42
C GLN A 61 34.61 -40.26 -1.69
N SER A 62 35.53 -40.71 -2.55
CA SER A 62 35.40 -41.62 -3.71
C SER A 62 34.85 -41.11 -5.06
N GLU A 63 35.68 -40.40 -5.83
CA GLU A 63 35.46 -40.24 -7.30
C GLU A 63 36.05 -41.39 -8.15
N SER A 64 36.76 -42.35 -7.55
CA SER A 64 37.36 -43.49 -8.30
C SER A 64 36.65 -44.83 -8.10
N GLU A 65 35.71 -44.94 -7.15
CA GLU A 65 34.88 -46.15 -6.96
C GLU A 65 33.53 -46.04 -7.70
N THR A 66 33.12 -44.82 -8.05
CA THR A 66 31.85 -44.50 -8.71
C THR A 66 31.77 -44.95 -10.17
N ASP A 67 32.88 -44.89 -10.93
CA ASP A 67 32.89 -45.28 -12.35
C ASP A 67 32.79 -46.81 -12.55
N ASP A 68 33.40 -47.60 -11.65
CA ASP A 68 33.35 -49.07 -11.68
C ASP A 68 31.99 -49.61 -11.16
N GLU A 69 31.39 -48.94 -10.16
CA GLU A 69 30.03 -49.26 -9.71
C GLU A 69 28.99 -48.92 -10.78
N ASN A 70 29.09 -47.78 -11.46
CA ASN A 70 28.17 -47.39 -12.53
C ASN A 70 28.27 -48.31 -13.76
N THR A 71 29.46 -48.80 -14.11
CA THR A 71 29.61 -49.76 -15.22
C THR A 71 29.07 -51.14 -14.87
N HIS A 72 29.27 -51.60 -13.63
CA HIS A 72 28.69 -52.87 -13.16
C HIS A 72 27.17 -52.81 -13.11
N GLN A 73 26.59 -51.70 -12.64
CA GLN A 73 25.14 -51.49 -12.62
C GLN A 73 24.54 -51.48 -14.03
N ARG A 74 25.18 -50.80 -15.00
CA ARG A 74 24.77 -50.79 -16.41
C ARG A 74 24.81 -52.19 -17.04
N GLU A 75 25.83 -52.98 -16.73
CA GLU A 75 25.95 -54.37 -17.21
C GLU A 75 24.83 -55.26 -16.65
N VAL A 76 24.52 -55.13 -15.36
CA VAL A 76 23.43 -55.87 -14.70
C VAL A 76 22.07 -55.49 -15.26
N LEU A 77 21.82 -54.20 -15.52
CA LEU A 77 20.57 -53.72 -16.10
C LEU A 77 20.36 -54.24 -17.53
N ILE A 78 21.40 -54.25 -18.36
CA ILE A 78 21.31 -54.80 -19.73
C ILE A 78 21.09 -56.32 -19.70
N LYS A 79 21.75 -57.07 -18.80
CA LYS A 79 21.52 -58.52 -18.63
C LYS A 79 20.06 -58.81 -18.23
N LYS A 80 19.50 -58.04 -17.30
CA LYS A 80 18.09 -58.17 -16.87
C LYS A 80 17.11 -57.81 -17.99
N LEU A 81 17.44 -56.81 -18.80
CA LEU A 81 16.64 -56.42 -19.97
C LEU A 81 16.63 -57.52 -21.04
N VAL A 82 17.80 -58.08 -21.37
CA VAL A 82 17.95 -59.18 -22.35
C VAL A 82 17.26 -60.46 -21.87
N ALA A 83 17.27 -60.71 -20.55
CA ALA A 83 16.54 -61.82 -19.93
C ALA A 83 15.02 -61.59 -19.82
N ARG A 84 14.51 -60.43 -20.25
CA ARG A 84 13.09 -59.99 -20.13
C ARG A 84 12.58 -59.91 -18.69
N GLU A 85 13.47 -59.73 -17.72
CA GLU A 85 13.13 -59.63 -16.29
C GLU A 85 12.63 -58.24 -15.91
N ILE A 86 13.04 -57.21 -16.67
CA ILE A 86 12.60 -55.82 -16.53
C ILE A 86 12.08 -55.32 -17.87
N THR A 87 11.15 -54.35 -17.82
CA THR A 87 10.64 -53.70 -19.03
C THR A 87 11.63 -52.62 -19.51
N PHE A 88 11.58 -52.28 -20.81
CA PHE A 88 12.43 -51.22 -21.36
C PHE A 88 12.17 -49.86 -20.71
N SER A 89 10.92 -49.56 -20.35
CA SER A 89 10.56 -48.33 -19.63
C SER A 89 11.19 -48.29 -18.22
N GLU A 90 11.24 -49.44 -17.53
CA GLU A 90 11.92 -49.56 -16.24
C GLU A 90 13.46 -49.46 -16.36
N TYR A 91 14.02 -49.96 -17.45
CA TYR A 91 15.43 -49.76 -17.79
C TYR A 91 15.75 -48.27 -18.02
N GLN A 92 14.92 -47.55 -18.79
CA GLN A 92 15.09 -46.12 -19.08
C GLN A 92 14.98 -45.25 -17.82
N ALA A 93 13.98 -45.51 -16.96
CA ALA A 93 13.78 -44.74 -15.73
C ALA A 93 14.96 -44.85 -14.75
N ARG A 94 15.59 -46.04 -14.66
CA ARG A 94 16.77 -46.24 -13.81
C ARG A 94 18.06 -45.65 -14.40
N MET A 95 18.13 -45.54 -15.73
CA MET A 95 19.24 -44.86 -16.41
C MET A 95 19.12 -43.33 -16.33
N GLN A 96 17.92 -42.77 -16.19
CA GLN A 96 17.68 -41.33 -16.08
C GLN A 96 17.99 -40.75 -14.69
N GLN A 97 17.82 -41.52 -13.61
CA GLN A 97 18.10 -41.07 -12.23
C GLN A 97 19.57 -40.71 -11.97
N ASP A 98 20.50 -41.24 -12.77
CA ASP A 98 21.93 -40.91 -12.68
C ASP A 98 22.28 -39.57 -13.33
N ASP A 99 21.42 -39.04 -14.21
CA ASP A 99 21.71 -37.85 -15.04
C ASP A 99 21.10 -36.55 -14.50
N ASP A 100 20.10 -36.60 -13.60
CA ASP A 100 19.40 -35.42 -13.04
C ASP A 100 20.25 -34.62 -12.01
N LEU A 101 21.45 -35.10 -11.66
CA LEU A 101 22.37 -34.43 -10.72
C LEU A 101 23.32 -33.41 -11.39
N ASP A 102 23.40 -33.39 -12.72
CA ASP A 102 24.34 -32.55 -13.50
C ASP A 102 23.64 -31.46 -14.35
N ASP A 103 22.34 -31.25 -14.16
CA ASP A 103 21.53 -30.31 -14.96
C ASP A 103 21.41 -28.89 -14.37
N GLU A 104 22.27 -28.54 -13.41
CA GLU A 104 22.63 -27.13 -13.20
C GLU A 104 23.69 -26.73 -14.22
N ASP A 105 23.27 -25.95 -15.21
CA ASP A 105 24.08 -25.17 -16.15
C ASP A 105 25.60 -25.38 -16.03
N ALA A 106 26.17 -26.19 -16.92
CA ALA A 106 27.60 -26.17 -17.21
C ALA A 106 27.95 -24.77 -17.75
N GLU A 107 28.21 -23.87 -16.81
CA GLU A 107 28.62 -22.49 -17.01
C GLU A 107 29.81 -22.43 -17.97
N VAL A 108 29.65 -21.59 -18.98
CA VAL A 108 30.77 -20.98 -19.69
C VAL A 108 31.46 -20.03 -18.70
N ASP A 109 32.26 -20.57 -17.78
CA ASP A 109 33.07 -19.73 -16.88
C ASP A 109 34.48 -20.28 -16.60
N GLN A 110 35.07 -20.97 -17.58
CA GLN A 110 36.50 -21.34 -17.55
C GLN A 110 37.42 -20.54 -18.49
N SER A 111 36.93 -19.46 -19.12
CA SER A 111 37.81 -18.60 -19.93
C SER A 111 37.71 -17.09 -19.69
N HIS A 112 36.89 -16.59 -18.74
CA HIS A 112 36.81 -15.15 -18.46
C HIS A 112 37.03 -14.69 -17.01
N LYS A 113 37.18 -15.57 -16.01
CA LYS A 113 37.64 -15.20 -14.65
C LYS A 113 39.16 -15.20 -14.47
N LYS A 114 39.90 -14.60 -15.41
CA LYS A 114 41.30 -14.15 -15.17
C LYS A 114 41.41 -12.66 -15.48
N LYS A 115 40.79 -11.82 -14.65
CA LYS A 115 41.14 -10.40 -14.43
C LYS A 115 40.12 -9.74 -13.48
N THR A 116 39.95 -10.23 -12.26
CA THR A 116 39.37 -9.45 -11.12
C THR A 116 39.34 -10.28 -9.82
N THR A 117 40.48 -10.75 -9.36
CA THR A 117 40.66 -11.17 -7.95
C THR A 117 42.07 -10.81 -7.47
N PHE A 118 42.50 -9.57 -7.71
CA PHE A 118 43.80 -9.08 -7.22
C PHE A 118 43.73 -8.59 -5.75
N PHE A 119 42.56 -8.60 -5.10
CA PHE A 119 42.38 -8.04 -3.75
C PHE A 119 41.93 -9.05 -2.67
N GLN A 120 41.53 -10.28 -3.06
CA GLN A 120 41.11 -11.32 -2.10
C GLN A 120 42.28 -12.23 -1.65
N ASP A 121 43.37 -12.27 -2.42
CA ASP A 121 44.56 -13.10 -2.13
C ASP A 121 45.46 -12.52 -1.03
N TYR A 122 45.30 -11.23 -0.68
CA TYR A 122 46.10 -10.59 0.36
C TYR A 122 45.62 -10.94 1.79
N SER A 123 44.37 -11.38 1.96
CA SER A 123 43.80 -11.72 3.28
C SER A 123 43.93 -13.18 3.68
N ASN A 124 44.08 -14.09 2.71
CA ASN A 124 44.24 -15.53 2.98
C ASN A 124 45.72 -15.93 3.14
N ALA A 125 46.64 -15.21 2.49
CA ALA A 125 48.09 -15.36 2.70
C ALA A 125 48.57 -14.99 4.13
N ARG A 126 47.75 -14.31 4.94
CA ARG A 126 48.07 -13.95 6.33
C ARG A 126 47.63 -15.00 7.36
N ARG A 127 46.78 -15.97 6.98
CA ARG A 127 46.32 -17.04 7.89
C ARG A 127 47.19 -18.30 7.81
N ASP A 128 47.81 -18.58 6.67
CA ASP A 128 48.69 -19.75 6.50
C ASP A 128 50.12 -19.54 7.00
N VAL A 129 50.54 -18.30 7.25
CA VAL A 129 51.82 -17.98 7.91
C VAL A 129 51.80 -18.27 9.42
N LEU A 130 50.61 -18.50 10.02
CA LEU A 130 50.47 -18.82 11.45
C LEU A 130 50.43 -20.33 11.76
N ARG A 131 50.44 -21.21 10.75
CA ARG A 131 50.47 -22.68 10.92
C ARG A 131 51.69 -23.29 10.24
N GLY A 132 52.86 -22.83 10.65
CA GLY A 132 54.16 -23.18 10.09
C GLY A 132 54.30 -24.68 9.78
N ASN A 133 54.27 -25.00 8.49
CA ASN A 133 54.76 -26.25 7.93
C ASN A 133 55.53 -25.89 6.66
N LEU A 134 56.84 -25.76 6.83
CA LEU A 134 57.82 -25.60 5.77
C LEU A 134 58.20 -26.98 5.25
N GLN A 135 57.80 -27.32 4.03
CA GLN A 135 58.54 -28.21 3.14
C GLN A 135 57.97 -28.09 1.72
N GLY A 136 58.71 -27.41 0.86
CA GLY A 136 58.48 -27.44 -0.59
C GLY A 136 59.33 -28.51 -1.25
N SER A 137 58.81 -29.10 -2.33
CA SER A 137 59.49 -29.55 -3.57
C SER A 137 58.59 -30.59 -4.28
N PRO A 138 58.75 -30.86 -5.59
CA PRO A 138 58.89 -29.98 -6.74
C PRO A 138 57.79 -30.22 -7.78
N ARG A 139 57.77 -29.35 -8.80
CA ARG A 139 57.04 -29.54 -10.06
C ARG A 139 57.34 -30.91 -10.68
N THR A 140 56.29 -31.66 -10.97
CA THR A 140 56.27 -32.65 -12.05
C THR A 140 55.11 -32.32 -12.99
N GLU A 141 55.48 -32.09 -14.24
CA GLU A 141 54.58 -32.03 -15.38
C GLU A 141 53.76 -33.33 -15.44
N GLY A 142 52.55 -33.28 -14.91
CA GLY A 142 51.56 -34.34 -15.06
C GLY A 142 51.02 -34.31 -16.48
N LYS A 143 51.66 -35.05 -17.39
CA LYS A 143 50.99 -35.60 -18.56
C LYS A 143 49.66 -36.18 -18.09
N VAL A 144 48.54 -35.56 -18.48
CA VAL A 144 47.22 -36.18 -18.35
C VAL A 144 47.22 -37.38 -19.29
N THR A 145 47.70 -38.51 -18.79
CA THR A 145 47.38 -39.80 -19.37
C THR A 145 45.89 -40.02 -19.13
N LEU A 146 45.07 -39.61 -20.10
CA LEU A 146 43.76 -40.21 -20.31
C LEU A 146 44.02 -41.72 -20.50
N ARG A 147 43.97 -42.50 -19.43
CA ARG A 147 43.83 -43.95 -19.52
C ARG A 147 42.41 -44.23 -20.02
N ARG A 148 42.20 -44.02 -21.32
CA ARG A 148 41.09 -44.61 -22.06
C ARG A 148 41.27 -46.13 -21.98
N GLN A 149 40.56 -46.79 -21.09
CA GLN A 149 40.31 -48.21 -21.28
C GLN A 149 39.50 -48.35 -22.55
N ARG A 150 40.17 -48.82 -23.60
CA ARG A 150 39.61 -49.11 -24.90
C ARG A 150 38.56 -50.21 -24.76
N ARG A 151 37.29 -49.84 -24.86
CA ARG A 151 36.15 -50.75 -25.02
C ARG A 151 36.16 -51.32 -26.44
N PHE A 152 36.88 -52.41 -26.66
CA PHE A 152 36.79 -53.19 -27.91
C PHE A 152 36.29 -54.59 -27.61
N LEU A 153 35.46 -55.12 -28.51
CA LEU A 153 35.11 -56.53 -28.52
C LEU A 153 36.40 -57.37 -28.56
N PRO A 154 36.50 -58.45 -27.78
CA PRO A 154 37.59 -59.42 -27.91
C PRO A 154 37.71 -59.89 -29.37
N ALA A 155 38.92 -60.14 -29.88
CA ALA A 155 39.16 -60.42 -31.30
C ALA A 155 38.29 -61.54 -31.90
N ALA A 156 37.95 -62.57 -31.11
CA ALA A 156 37.04 -63.64 -31.52
C ALA A 156 35.59 -63.15 -31.72
N LEU A 157 35.11 -62.27 -30.84
CA LEU A 157 33.78 -61.66 -30.92
C LEU A 157 33.72 -60.52 -31.95
N GLN A 158 34.83 -59.87 -32.24
CA GLN A 158 34.95 -58.92 -33.34
C GLN A 158 34.85 -59.62 -34.71
N GLY A 159 35.40 -60.84 -34.84
CA GLY A 159 35.18 -61.70 -36.01
C GLY A 159 33.73 -62.14 -36.16
N LEU A 160 33.07 -62.49 -35.04
CA LEU A 160 31.64 -62.83 -35.01
C LEU A 160 30.76 -61.62 -35.37
N MET A 161 31.10 -60.43 -34.89
CA MET A 161 30.45 -59.17 -35.24
C MET A 161 30.59 -58.85 -36.73
N GLY A 162 31.78 -59.07 -37.31
CA GLY A 162 32.01 -58.95 -38.74
C GLY A 162 31.16 -59.93 -39.57
N GLN A 163 30.96 -61.16 -39.07
CA GLN A 163 30.05 -62.14 -39.70
C GLN A 163 28.59 -61.70 -39.61
N ALA A 164 28.14 -61.17 -38.46
CA ALA A 164 26.78 -60.64 -38.28
C ALA A 164 26.48 -59.49 -39.26
N ASN A 165 27.39 -58.51 -39.37
CA ASN A 165 27.29 -57.41 -40.34
C ASN A 165 27.20 -57.91 -41.78
N LEU A 166 27.95 -58.95 -42.11
CA LEU A 166 28.03 -59.50 -43.46
C LEU A 166 26.80 -60.37 -43.81
N CYS A 167 26.23 -61.08 -42.83
CA CYS A 167 24.92 -61.75 -42.97
C CYS A 167 23.79 -60.73 -43.17
N TYR A 168 23.81 -59.62 -42.42
CA TYR A 168 22.85 -58.52 -42.61
C TYR A 168 22.95 -57.91 -44.01
N ALA A 169 24.18 -57.59 -44.47
CA ALA A 169 24.41 -57.08 -45.82
C ALA A 169 24.00 -58.04 -46.95
N ARG A 170 23.91 -59.35 -46.65
CA ARG A 170 23.41 -60.40 -47.57
C ARG A 170 21.89 -60.58 -47.54
N GLY A 171 21.19 -59.92 -46.60
CA GLY A 171 19.75 -60.05 -46.39
C GLY A 171 19.33 -61.22 -45.50
N ASP A 172 20.28 -61.96 -44.90
CA ASP A 172 20.00 -63.04 -43.95
C ASP A 172 19.77 -62.47 -42.55
N VAL A 173 18.61 -61.84 -42.35
CA VAL A 173 18.30 -61.05 -41.15
C VAL A 173 18.27 -61.89 -39.87
N ARG A 174 17.69 -63.10 -39.93
CA ARG A 174 17.53 -63.98 -38.75
C ARG A 174 18.85 -64.48 -38.18
N THR A 175 19.79 -64.85 -39.06
CA THR A 175 21.11 -65.33 -38.62
C THR A 175 21.95 -64.19 -38.07
N ALA A 176 21.81 -62.98 -38.62
CA ALA A 176 22.45 -61.79 -38.09
C ALA A 176 21.92 -61.44 -36.70
N GLU A 177 20.61 -61.52 -36.47
CA GLU A 177 19.99 -61.29 -35.15
C GLU A 177 20.49 -62.28 -34.09
N ASP A 178 20.50 -63.58 -34.40
CA ASP A 178 20.99 -64.63 -33.49
C ASP A 178 22.47 -64.41 -33.11
N LEU A 179 23.30 -64.02 -34.09
CA LEU A 179 24.72 -63.72 -33.86
C LEU A 179 24.90 -62.47 -32.98
N CYS A 180 24.13 -61.40 -33.22
CA CYS A 180 24.19 -60.20 -32.39
C CYS A 180 23.72 -60.46 -30.94
N MET A 181 22.66 -61.25 -30.75
CA MET A 181 22.18 -61.62 -29.42
C MET A 181 23.18 -62.50 -28.65
N GLU A 182 23.88 -63.40 -29.33
CA GLU A 182 24.94 -64.20 -28.72
C GLU A 182 26.14 -63.33 -28.30
N ILE A 183 26.49 -62.31 -29.10
CA ILE A 183 27.53 -61.35 -28.74
C ILE A 183 27.11 -60.54 -27.50
N ILE A 184 25.86 -60.06 -27.44
CA ILE A 184 25.33 -59.30 -26.30
C ILE A 184 25.31 -60.14 -25.02
N ARG A 185 24.96 -61.43 -25.14
CA ARG A 185 24.98 -62.37 -24.01
C ARG A 185 26.38 -62.51 -23.41
N GLN A 186 27.42 -62.48 -24.25
CA GLN A 186 28.81 -62.63 -23.81
C GLN A 186 29.43 -61.31 -23.36
N VAL A 187 29.12 -60.19 -24.04
CA VAL A 187 29.61 -58.85 -23.73
C VAL A 187 28.45 -57.84 -23.80
N PRO A 188 27.70 -57.63 -22.69
CA PRO A 188 26.51 -56.77 -22.69
C PRO A 188 26.79 -55.28 -22.88
N LEU A 189 28.02 -54.82 -22.63
CA LEU A 189 28.42 -53.42 -22.74
C LEU A 189 28.91 -53.03 -24.14
N ALA A 190 28.93 -53.95 -25.10
CA ALA A 190 29.36 -53.66 -26.47
C ALA A 190 28.25 -52.93 -27.23
N HIS A 191 28.53 -51.72 -27.73
CA HIS A 191 27.54 -50.91 -28.45
C HIS A 191 27.33 -51.38 -29.91
N GLU A 192 28.36 -51.94 -30.56
CA GLU A 192 28.33 -52.33 -31.97
C GLU A 192 27.17 -53.30 -32.31
N PRO A 193 26.93 -54.41 -31.56
CA PRO A 193 25.83 -55.33 -31.84
C PRO A 193 24.44 -54.67 -31.76
N PHE A 194 24.26 -53.71 -30.84
CA PHE A 194 23.01 -52.97 -30.71
C PHE A 194 22.76 -52.03 -31.88
N ILE A 195 23.81 -51.46 -32.49
CA ILE A 195 23.68 -50.65 -33.72
C ILE A 195 23.19 -51.53 -34.89
N THR A 196 23.74 -52.72 -35.08
CA THR A 196 23.26 -53.64 -36.12
C THR A 196 21.87 -54.18 -35.85
N LEU A 197 21.54 -54.49 -34.59
CA LEU A 197 20.18 -54.90 -34.24
C LEU A 197 19.18 -53.78 -34.47
N ALA A 198 19.55 -52.53 -34.20
CA ALA A 198 18.74 -51.40 -34.62
C ALA A 198 18.55 -51.43 -36.15
N GLN A 199 19.61 -51.41 -36.94
CA GLN A 199 19.50 -51.42 -38.41
C GLN A 199 18.65 -52.57 -38.96
N ILE A 200 18.76 -53.78 -38.38
CA ILE A 200 17.93 -54.94 -38.72
C ILE A 200 16.44 -54.65 -38.51
N HIS A 201 16.08 -54.05 -37.38
CA HIS A 201 14.70 -53.78 -37.00
C HIS A 201 14.17 -52.43 -37.51
N GLU A 202 14.95 -51.69 -38.32
CA GLU A 202 14.59 -50.37 -38.86
C GLU A 202 13.30 -50.39 -39.70
N MET A 203 13.05 -51.48 -40.43
CA MET A 203 11.89 -51.64 -41.32
C MET A 203 10.76 -52.51 -40.75
N ASP A 204 11.09 -53.44 -39.86
CA ASP A 204 10.15 -54.46 -39.34
C ASP A 204 9.44 -54.00 -38.06
N ASP A 205 10.14 -53.30 -37.15
CA ASP A 205 9.61 -52.90 -35.85
C ASP A 205 10.28 -51.61 -35.33
N PRO A 206 9.64 -50.45 -35.54
CA PRO A 206 10.23 -49.16 -35.15
C PRO A 206 10.44 -49.06 -33.64
N GLU A 207 9.64 -49.74 -32.80
CA GLU A 207 9.80 -49.71 -31.35
C GLU A 207 11.11 -50.36 -30.92
N LYS A 208 11.42 -51.55 -31.44
CA LYS A 208 12.71 -52.21 -31.19
C LYS A 208 13.88 -51.42 -31.75
N TYR A 209 13.71 -50.78 -32.91
CA TYR A 209 14.70 -49.90 -33.48
C TYR A 209 15.12 -48.77 -32.52
N LEU A 210 14.16 -48.06 -31.93
CA LEU A 210 14.43 -47.02 -30.95
C LEU A 210 15.11 -47.59 -29.70
N GLN A 211 14.62 -48.73 -29.20
CA GLN A 211 15.16 -49.35 -27.99
C GLN A 211 16.65 -49.70 -28.13
N TYR A 212 17.01 -50.37 -29.22
CA TYR A 212 18.40 -50.73 -29.50
C TYR A 212 19.27 -49.50 -29.80
N SER A 213 18.73 -48.49 -30.49
CA SER A 213 19.45 -47.24 -30.78
C SER A 213 19.75 -46.42 -29.51
N GLN A 214 18.81 -46.35 -28.57
CA GLN A 214 19.01 -45.69 -27.27
C GLN A 214 20.09 -46.41 -26.46
N ILE A 215 20.03 -47.75 -26.37
CA ILE A 215 21.05 -48.55 -25.66
C ILE A 215 22.43 -48.31 -26.30
N ALA A 216 22.52 -48.33 -27.63
CA ALA A 216 23.77 -48.06 -28.33
C ALA A 216 24.35 -46.68 -28.02
N ALA A 217 23.52 -45.63 -27.99
CA ALA A 217 23.94 -44.27 -27.68
C ALA A 217 24.42 -44.11 -26.23
N HIS A 218 23.73 -44.72 -25.26
CA HIS A 218 24.15 -44.74 -23.85
C HIS A 218 25.45 -45.51 -23.61
N LEU A 219 25.71 -46.56 -24.39
CA LEU A 219 26.94 -47.36 -24.31
C LEU A 219 28.16 -46.64 -24.91
N ASN A 220 27.95 -45.74 -25.88
CA ASN A 220 28.99 -44.88 -26.46
C ASN A 220 28.65 -43.37 -26.40
N PRO A 221 28.79 -42.72 -25.22
CA PRO A 221 28.46 -41.30 -25.06
C PRO A 221 29.30 -40.34 -25.91
N SER A 222 30.45 -40.78 -26.45
CA SER A 222 31.35 -39.94 -27.25
C SER A 222 30.92 -39.80 -28.71
N ASP A 223 29.98 -40.62 -29.18
CA ASP A 223 29.52 -40.59 -30.56
C ASP A 223 28.34 -39.62 -30.72
N ALA A 224 28.66 -38.38 -31.13
CA ALA A 224 27.67 -37.32 -31.32
C ALA A 224 26.63 -37.65 -32.40
N GLU A 225 26.99 -38.47 -33.40
CA GLU A 225 26.12 -38.79 -34.53
C GLU A 225 25.03 -39.80 -34.12
N GLN A 226 25.37 -40.77 -33.25
CA GLN A 226 24.38 -41.73 -32.73
C GLN A 226 23.33 -41.04 -31.87
N TRP A 227 23.73 -40.07 -31.02
CA TRP A 227 22.77 -39.25 -30.27
C TRP A 227 21.88 -38.40 -31.18
N ALA A 228 22.40 -37.91 -32.31
CA ALA A 228 21.62 -37.16 -33.29
C ALA A 228 20.59 -38.05 -34.00
N ARG A 229 20.95 -39.29 -34.35
CA ARG A 229 20.02 -40.28 -34.94
C ARG A 229 18.90 -40.66 -33.97
N VAL A 230 19.23 -40.91 -32.70
CA VAL A 230 18.22 -41.16 -31.66
C VAL A 230 17.28 -39.97 -31.49
N ALA A 231 17.81 -38.74 -31.52
CA ALA A 231 16.99 -37.54 -31.45
C ALA A 231 16.03 -37.41 -32.66
N GLU A 232 16.49 -37.73 -33.87
CA GLU A 232 15.65 -37.71 -35.08
C GLU A 232 14.48 -38.72 -34.98
N ILE A 233 14.71 -39.92 -34.45
CA ILE A 233 13.65 -40.91 -34.24
C ILE A 233 12.62 -40.43 -33.20
N PHE A 234 13.06 -39.75 -32.15
CA PHE A 234 12.15 -39.16 -31.16
C PHE A 234 11.32 -38.00 -31.74
N ILE A 235 11.90 -37.21 -32.64
CA ILE A 235 11.17 -36.16 -33.37
C ILE A 235 10.08 -36.78 -34.24
N ASP A 236 10.38 -37.86 -34.98
CA ASP A 236 9.41 -38.56 -35.83
C ASP A 236 8.23 -39.15 -35.04
N ARG A 237 8.44 -39.44 -33.74
CA ARG A 237 7.39 -39.89 -32.81
C ARG A 237 6.62 -38.77 -32.13
N GLY A 238 7.10 -37.54 -32.18
CA GLY A 238 6.55 -36.38 -31.46
C GLY A 238 7.04 -36.23 -30.01
N ASP A 239 8.03 -37.01 -29.58
CA ASP A 239 8.60 -36.96 -28.22
C ASP A 239 9.71 -35.90 -28.13
N ILE A 240 9.30 -34.62 -28.06
CA ILE A 240 10.21 -33.47 -28.14
C ILE A 240 11.20 -33.41 -26.97
N ASP A 241 10.79 -33.79 -25.76
CA ASP A 241 11.57 -33.61 -24.53
C ASP A 241 12.78 -34.55 -24.49
N GLU A 242 12.59 -35.80 -24.88
CA GLU A 242 13.66 -36.79 -24.95
C GLU A 242 14.59 -36.49 -26.14
N ALA A 243 14.07 -35.97 -27.25
CA ALA A 243 14.89 -35.48 -28.37
C ALA A 243 15.82 -34.33 -27.96
N LEU A 244 15.35 -33.37 -27.16
CA LEU A 244 16.17 -32.25 -26.65
C LEU A 244 17.30 -32.72 -25.72
N LYS A 245 17.02 -33.70 -24.86
CA LYS A 245 18.05 -34.35 -24.02
C LYS A 245 19.11 -35.03 -24.89
N CYS A 246 18.70 -35.78 -25.91
CA CYS A 246 19.60 -36.45 -26.84
C CYS A 246 20.48 -35.46 -27.61
N TYR A 247 19.92 -34.34 -28.11
CA TYR A 247 20.74 -33.29 -28.74
C TYR A 247 21.70 -32.61 -27.77
N THR A 248 21.31 -32.42 -26.51
CA THR A 248 22.20 -31.84 -25.49
C THR A 248 23.41 -32.76 -25.23
N ARG A 249 23.20 -34.08 -25.18
CA ARG A 249 24.27 -35.08 -25.09
C ARG A 249 25.15 -35.11 -26.34
N SER A 250 24.55 -34.99 -27.53
CA SER A 250 25.30 -34.85 -28.80
C SER A 250 26.23 -33.62 -28.80
N ILE A 251 25.75 -32.48 -28.29
CA ILE A 251 26.56 -31.24 -28.17
C ILE A 251 27.67 -31.39 -27.13
N ARG A 252 27.43 -32.07 -26.01
CA ARG A 252 28.49 -32.37 -25.01
C ARG A 252 29.60 -33.23 -25.64
N ALA A 253 29.24 -34.20 -26.49
CA ALA A 253 30.20 -35.06 -27.20
C ALA A 253 31.01 -34.31 -28.27
N ASN A 254 30.40 -33.36 -29.00
CA ASN A 254 31.10 -32.49 -29.93
C ASN A 254 30.68 -31.01 -29.79
N PRO A 255 31.35 -30.25 -28.89
CA PRO A 255 31.03 -28.85 -28.64
C PRO A 255 31.40 -27.90 -29.78
N LYS A 256 31.95 -28.34 -30.91
CA LYS A 256 32.21 -27.45 -32.06
C LYS A 256 31.20 -27.61 -33.19
N ASN A 257 30.32 -28.62 -33.11
CA ASN A 257 29.33 -28.85 -34.14
C ASN A 257 28.19 -27.80 -34.03
N ILE A 258 28.04 -26.97 -35.07
CA ILE A 258 27.03 -25.92 -35.14
C ILE A 258 25.69 -26.52 -35.58
N ASP A 259 25.71 -27.50 -36.49
CA ASP A 259 24.51 -28.11 -37.06
C ASP A 259 23.65 -28.75 -35.98
N MET A 260 24.29 -29.41 -34.99
CA MET A 260 23.56 -30.02 -33.87
C MET A 260 22.97 -28.98 -32.91
N ARG A 261 23.67 -27.86 -32.68
CA ARG A 261 23.12 -26.74 -31.89
C ARG A 261 21.93 -26.08 -32.58
N LEU A 262 22.03 -25.90 -33.89
CA LEU A 262 20.97 -25.36 -34.72
C LEU A 262 19.75 -26.28 -34.75
N LYS A 263 19.95 -27.59 -34.93
CA LYS A 263 18.87 -28.60 -34.85
C LYS A 263 18.18 -28.57 -33.48
N ARG A 264 18.94 -28.49 -32.38
CA ARG A 264 18.39 -28.35 -31.02
C ARG A 264 17.57 -27.06 -30.84
N ALA A 265 18.10 -25.93 -31.28
CA ALA A 265 17.43 -24.64 -31.14
C ALA A 265 16.13 -24.58 -31.96
N ARG A 266 16.13 -25.11 -33.19
CA ARG A 266 14.93 -25.22 -34.03
C ARG A 266 13.87 -26.14 -33.44
N LEU A 267 14.28 -27.27 -32.86
CA LEU A 267 13.34 -28.17 -32.19
C LEU A 267 12.68 -27.48 -30.99
N MET A 268 13.45 -26.74 -30.19
CA MET A 268 12.90 -25.97 -29.07
C MET A 268 11.95 -24.86 -29.54
N GLU A 269 12.23 -24.23 -30.68
CA GLU A 269 11.40 -23.17 -31.27
C GLU A 269 9.97 -23.66 -31.58
N THR A 270 9.79 -24.97 -31.86
CA THR A 270 8.46 -25.58 -32.05
C THR A 270 7.67 -25.78 -30.75
N ARG A 271 8.35 -25.79 -29.60
CA ARG A 271 7.75 -26.05 -28.27
C ARG A 271 7.62 -24.78 -27.43
N ASP A 272 8.76 -24.14 -27.15
CA ASP A 272 8.84 -22.88 -26.42
C ASP A 272 9.87 -21.97 -27.08
N GLU A 273 9.33 -20.93 -27.70
CA GLU A 273 10.10 -19.93 -28.41
C GLU A 273 11.10 -19.23 -27.48
N LYS A 274 10.77 -18.99 -26.21
CA LYS A 274 11.64 -18.22 -25.29
C LYS A 274 12.94 -18.96 -24.98
N GLN A 275 12.84 -20.24 -24.68
CA GLN A 275 14.01 -21.07 -24.40
C GLN A 275 14.84 -21.34 -25.66
N ALA A 276 14.20 -21.39 -26.83
CA ALA A 276 14.90 -21.51 -28.11
C ALA A 276 15.87 -20.34 -28.36
N PHE A 277 15.46 -19.10 -28.06
CA PHE A 277 16.32 -17.93 -28.24
C PHE A 277 17.51 -17.89 -27.27
N LYS A 278 17.41 -18.50 -26.09
CA LYS A 278 18.57 -18.75 -25.22
C LYS A 278 19.56 -19.74 -25.87
N TYR A 279 19.07 -20.78 -26.53
CA TYR A 279 19.93 -21.70 -27.27
C TYR A 279 20.58 -21.06 -28.50
N TYR A 280 19.86 -20.19 -29.22
CA TYR A 280 20.43 -19.41 -30.32
C TYR A 280 21.53 -18.44 -29.82
N TYR A 281 21.30 -17.75 -28.69
CA TYR A 281 22.31 -16.89 -28.06
C TYR A 281 23.59 -17.66 -27.68
N ASN A 282 23.45 -18.81 -27.00
CA ASN A 282 24.59 -19.64 -26.61
C ASN A 282 25.35 -20.27 -27.79
N MET A 283 24.77 -20.24 -29.00
CA MET A 283 25.42 -20.74 -30.22
C MET A 283 26.37 -19.70 -30.84
N LEU A 284 26.10 -18.40 -30.69
CA LEU A 284 26.84 -17.31 -31.34
C LEU A 284 28.37 -17.38 -31.19
N PRO A 285 28.96 -17.72 -30.02
CA PRO A 285 30.42 -17.81 -29.86
C PRO A 285 31.10 -18.89 -30.70
N PHE A 286 30.36 -19.91 -31.12
CA PHE A 286 30.90 -21.07 -31.80
C PHE A 286 30.76 -21.01 -33.32
N ILE A 287 30.14 -19.95 -33.86
CA ILE A 287 29.97 -19.77 -35.31
C ILE A 287 31.29 -19.23 -35.92
N PRO A 288 31.90 -19.92 -36.90
CA PRO A 288 33.12 -19.49 -37.57
C PRO A 288 32.91 -18.20 -38.36
N LYS A 289 33.98 -17.41 -38.47
CA LYS A 289 33.99 -16.16 -39.26
C LYS A 289 33.62 -16.36 -40.74
N GLU A 290 33.86 -17.55 -41.28
CA GLU A 290 33.53 -17.93 -42.66
C GLU A 290 32.01 -17.88 -42.91
N GLN A 291 31.20 -18.12 -41.87
CA GLN A 291 29.74 -18.07 -41.91
C GLN A 291 29.19 -16.75 -41.34
N ALA A 292 29.86 -15.63 -41.64
CA ALA A 292 29.51 -14.31 -41.11
C ALA A 292 28.05 -13.89 -41.41
N ASP A 293 27.53 -14.19 -42.61
CA ASP A 293 26.16 -13.80 -43.00
C ASP A 293 25.12 -14.56 -42.15
N PHE A 294 25.41 -15.83 -41.86
CA PHE A 294 24.62 -16.66 -40.96
C PHE A 294 24.69 -16.17 -39.51
N LEU A 295 25.88 -15.80 -39.02
CA LEU A 295 26.07 -15.22 -37.69
C LEU A 295 25.26 -13.93 -37.49
N ILE A 296 25.34 -12.99 -38.45
CA ILE A 296 24.61 -11.72 -38.40
C ILE A 296 23.10 -11.97 -38.40
N SER A 297 22.61 -12.88 -39.27
CA SER A 297 21.18 -13.20 -39.34
C SER A 297 20.61 -13.76 -38.03
N ILE A 298 21.38 -14.61 -37.33
CA ILE A 298 20.97 -15.18 -36.04
C ILE A 298 21.08 -14.15 -34.93
N ALA A 299 22.16 -13.37 -34.90
CA ALA A 299 22.33 -12.30 -33.91
C ALA A 299 21.19 -11.27 -33.99
N LYS A 300 20.78 -10.88 -35.21
CA LYS A 300 19.62 -10.00 -35.44
C LYS A 300 18.33 -10.60 -34.88
N ARG A 301 18.06 -11.87 -35.20
CA ARG A 301 16.87 -12.59 -34.70
C ARG A 301 16.83 -12.68 -33.17
N VAL A 302 17.98 -12.95 -32.56
CA VAL A 302 18.13 -13.01 -31.09
C VAL A 302 17.92 -11.62 -30.47
N ALA A 303 18.52 -10.58 -31.05
CA ALA A 303 18.40 -9.22 -30.58
C ALA A 303 16.96 -8.69 -30.68
N GLU A 304 16.26 -8.92 -31.79
CA GLU A 304 14.85 -8.53 -31.96
C GLU A 304 13.93 -9.20 -30.93
N LYS A 305 14.17 -10.48 -30.60
CA LYS A 305 13.40 -11.20 -29.59
C LYS A 305 13.67 -10.66 -28.18
N PHE A 306 14.93 -10.55 -27.79
CA PHE A 306 15.31 -10.07 -26.45
C PHE A 306 14.96 -8.60 -26.23
N HIS A 307 14.98 -7.77 -27.30
CA HIS A 307 14.50 -6.40 -27.24
C HIS A 307 12.99 -6.33 -26.93
N LYS A 308 12.16 -7.17 -27.59
CA LYS A 308 10.72 -7.30 -27.27
C LYS A 308 10.46 -7.77 -25.84
N GLU A 309 11.36 -8.58 -25.27
CA GLU A 309 11.28 -9.07 -23.89
C GLU A 309 11.90 -8.10 -22.86
N THR A 310 12.26 -6.88 -23.27
CA THR A 310 12.93 -5.84 -22.45
C THR A 310 14.33 -6.22 -21.91
N ASN A 311 14.92 -7.31 -22.40
CA ASN A 311 16.29 -7.72 -22.06
C ASN A 311 17.31 -7.10 -23.02
N VAL A 312 17.52 -5.80 -22.86
CA VAL A 312 18.34 -4.98 -23.78
C VAL A 312 19.84 -5.31 -23.70
N SER A 313 20.35 -5.77 -22.55
CA SER A 313 21.77 -6.08 -22.36
C SER A 313 22.21 -7.34 -23.11
N ALA A 314 21.42 -8.41 -23.07
CA ALA A 314 21.67 -9.64 -23.81
C ALA A 314 21.53 -9.44 -25.33
N ALA A 315 20.54 -8.64 -25.75
CA ALA A 315 20.37 -8.24 -27.14
C ALA A 315 21.60 -7.51 -27.70
N LEU A 316 22.15 -6.57 -26.90
CA LEU A 316 23.35 -5.85 -27.26
C LEU A 316 24.59 -6.76 -27.35
N ASP A 317 24.78 -7.66 -26.38
CA ASP A 317 25.92 -8.58 -26.40
C ASP A 317 25.92 -9.48 -27.64
N ALA A 318 24.76 -10.01 -28.02
CA ALA A 318 24.58 -10.79 -29.24
C ALA A 318 25.02 -10.03 -30.50
N MET A 319 24.56 -8.78 -30.65
CA MET A 319 24.92 -7.93 -31.80
C MET A 319 26.38 -7.48 -31.75
N GLN A 320 26.93 -7.17 -30.57
CA GLN A 320 28.34 -6.81 -30.40
C GLN A 320 29.27 -7.98 -30.74
N GLN A 321 28.88 -9.20 -30.40
CA GLN A 321 29.65 -10.40 -30.73
C GLN A 321 29.73 -10.62 -32.25
N ALA A 322 28.61 -10.45 -32.95
CA ALA A 322 28.59 -10.45 -34.42
C ALA A 322 29.44 -9.31 -35.00
N TYR A 323 29.36 -8.11 -34.43
CA TYR A 323 30.11 -6.95 -34.91
C TYR A 323 31.63 -7.10 -34.73
N ARG A 324 32.10 -7.65 -33.60
CA ARG A 324 33.53 -7.92 -33.35
C ARG A 324 34.12 -8.96 -34.31
N THR A 325 33.30 -9.89 -34.78
CA THR A 325 33.75 -10.99 -35.64
C THR A 325 33.67 -10.63 -37.13
N ALA A 326 32.67 -9.84 -37.53
CA ALA A 326 32.35 -9.58 -38.94
C ALA A 326 32.00 -8.10 -39.25
N LYS A 327 32.79 -7.13 -38.74
CA LYS A 327 32.56 -5.69 -38.93
C LYS A 327 32.30 -5.25 -40.39
N GLU A 328 33.04 -5.81 -41.35
CA GLU A 328 33.01 -5.39 -42.76
C GLU A 328 31.72 -5.79 -43.51
N LYS A 329 30.92 -6.68 -42.94
CA LYS A 329 29.70 -7.22 -43.57
C LYS A 329 28.39 -6.64 -43.04
N PHE A 330 28.45 -5.76 -42.03
CA PHE A 330 27.26 -5.12 -41.49
C PHE A 330 26.69 -4.12 -42.51
N ASN A 331 25.39 -4.21 -42.77
CA ASN A 331 24.67 -3.21 -43.55
C ASN A 331 24.19 -2.05 -42.66
N MET A 332 23.64 -0.99 -43.28
CA MET A 332 23.16 0.18 -42.54
C MET A 332 21.99 -0.12 -41.59
N GLU A 333 21.15 -1.12 -41.89
CA GLU A 333 20.06 -1.55 -41.00
C GLU A 333 20.59 -2.24 -39.74
N ASP A 334 21.62 -3.09 -39.89
CA ASP A 334 22.26 -3.80 -38.79
C ASP A 334 23.00 -2.82 -37.86
N ILE A 335 23.59 -1.76 -38.45
CA ILE A 335 24.20 -0.65 -37.72
C ILE A 335 23.12 0.15 -36.98
N ASN A 336 21.98 0.45 -37.62
CA ASN A 336 20.86 1.15 -37.01
C ASN A 336 20.36 0.43 -35.75
N LEU A 337 20.18 -0.90 -35.84
CA LEU A 337 19.79 -1.76 -34.72
C LEU A 337 20.87 -1.81 -33.61
N LEU A 338 22.14 -1.93 -33.98
CA LEU A 338 23.24 -1.95 -33.02
C LEU A 338 23.35 -0.63 -32.25
N VAL A 339 23.22 0.51 -32.94
CA VAL A 339 23.25 1.85 -32.32
C VAL A 339 22.07 2.04 -31.37
N GLU A 340 20.88 1.57 -31.73
CA GLU A 340 19.70 1.61 -30.86
C GLU A 340 19.92 0.86 -29.54
N LEU A 341 20.45 -0.37 -29.63
CA LEU A 341 20.77 -1.19 -28.47
C LEU A 341 21.91 -0.60 -27.62
N LEU A 342 22.83 0.15 -28.23
CA LEU A 342 23.88 0.87 -27.50
C LEU A 342 23.32 2.07 -26.74
N ILE A 343 22.45 2.87 -27.37
CA ILE A 343 21.77 4.01 -26.73
C ILE A 343 20.93 3.50 -25.54
N ALA A 344 20.14 2.44 -25.75
CA ALA A 344 19.27 1.90 -24.70
C ALA A 344 20.03 1.31 -23.49
N ASN A 345 21.30 0.92 -23.64
CA ASN A 345 22.16 0.47 -22.54
C ASN A 345 23.12 1.57 -22.02
N GLY A 346 23.01 2.81 -22.52
CA GLY A 346 23.84 3.94 -22.07
C GLY A 346 25.28 3.97 -22.62
N HIS A 347 25.59 3.17 -23.65
CA HIS A 347 26.92 3.06 -24.25
C HIS A 347 27.15 4.11 -25.37
N TYR A 348 27.03 5.39 -25.03
CA TYR A 348 26.96 6.50 -26.02
C TYR A 348 28.26 6.73 -26.79
N ARG A 349 29.44 6.61 -26.16
CA ARG A 349 30.74 6.74 -26.87
C ARG A 349 30.93 5.68 -27.95
N ARG A 350 30.59 4.43 -27.63
CA ARG A 350 30.70 3.33 -28.61
C ARG A 350 29.74 3.51 -29.76
N ALA A 351 28.54 4.04 -29.48
CA ALA A 351 27.59 4.41 -30.53
C ALA A 351 28.19 5.49 -31.45
N LEU A 352 28.81 6.53 -30.88
CA LEU A 352 29.50 7.58 -31.64
C LEU A 352 30.66 7.03 -32.49
N ASP A 353 31.48 6.14 -31.93
CA ASP A 353 32.58 5.50 -32.66
C ASP A 353 32.08 4.69 -33.87
N ILE A 354 30.95 3.98 -33.71
CA ILE A 354 30.34 3.17 -34.78
C ILE A 354 29.71 4.08 -35.85
N LEU A 355 29.05 5.16 -35.44
CA LEU A 355 28.49 6.16 -36.35
C LEU A 355 29.59 6.87 -37.15
N ALA A 356 30.72 7.24 -36.53
CA ALA A 356 31.85 7.85 -37.23
C ALA A 356 32.44 6.93 -38.31
N VAL A 357 32.54 5.63 -38.03
CA VAL A 357 33.13 4.65 -38.95
C VAL A 357 32.22 4.33 -40.13
N HIS A 358 30.91 4.18 -39.91
CA HIS A 358 30.00 3.69 -40.93
C HIS A 358 29.11 4.76 -41.56
N ALA A 359 28.87 5.87 -40.87
CA ALA A 359 28.11 7.01 -41.39
C ALA A 359 29.00 8.17 -41.87
N ASN A 360 30.33 7.96 -41.97
CA ASN A 360 31.34 8.93 -42.41
C ASN A 360 31.29 10.27 -41.67
N VAL A 361 30.86 10.28 -40.41
CA VAL A 361 30.83 11.49 -39.57
C VAL A 361 32.26 11.84 -39.17
N GLU A 362 32.76 13.01 -39.59
CA GLU A 362 34.11 13.45 -39.25
C GLU A 362 34.12 14.04 -37.83
N LEU A 363 34.92 13.42 -36.94
CA LEU A 363 35.08 13.83 -35.55
C LEU A 363 36.43 14.54 -35.36
N HIS A 364 36.40 15.81 -35.00
CA HIS A 364 37.60 16.59 -34.69
C HIS A 364 37.83 16.66 -33.18
N ASN A 365 39.09 16.50 -32.74
CA ASN A 365 39.50 16.53 -31.33
C ASN A 365 38.83 15.45 -30.45
N TYR A 366 38.69 14.23 -31.00
CA TYR A 366 38.08 13.08 -30.32
C TYR A 366 39.01 11.86 -30.28
N ASP A 367 39.14 11.25 -29.10
CA ASP A 367 39.93 10.04 -28.89
C ASP A 367 39.08 8.79 -29.15
N MET A 368 39.16 8.25 -30.36
CA MET A 368 38.48 7.01 -30.74
C MET A 368 38.90 5.83 -29.85
N GLY A 369 37.92 5.10 -29.28
CA GLY A 369 38.16 3.94 -28.42
C GLY A 369 38.44 4.24 -26.94
N ALA A 370 38.25 5.48 -26.49
CA ALA A 370 38.32 5.84 -25.07
C ALA A 370 37.21 5.16 -24.24
N ALA A 371 37.45 4.98 -22.93
CA ALA A 371 36.44 4.43 -22.02
C ALA A 371 35.20 5.34 -21.91
N GLU A 372 34.03 4.75 -21.65
CA GLU A 372 32.74 5.48 -21.64
C GLU A 372 32.66 6.60 -20.59
N GLY A 373 33.49 6.57 -19.54
CA GLY A 373 33.54 7.59 -18.49
C GLY A 373 34.53 8.74 -18.67
N THR A 374 35.33 8.76 -19.74
CA THR A 374 36.25 9.89 -20.01
C THR A 374 35.44 11.18 -20.28
N GLN A 375 35.93 12.38 -19.98
CA GLN A 375 35.24 13.62 -20.39
C GLN A 375 35.67 13.99 -21.82
N LEU A 376 34.75 14.42 -22.68
CA LEU A 376 35.10 14.89 -24.02
C LEU A 376 35.94 16.18 -23.93
N SER A 377 36.77 16.41 -24.94
CA SER A 377 37.58 17.62 -25.02
C SER A 377 36.66 18.84 -25.24
N PRO A 378 36.98 20.00 -24.65
CA PRO A 378 36.15 21.20 -24.75
C PRO A 378 36.20 21.88 -26.13
N ASN A 379 36.96 21.35 -27.10
CA ASN A 379 37.04 21.84 -28.49
C ASN A 379 36.56 20.78 -29.49
N PHE A 380 35.72 19.85 -29.04
CA PHE A 380 35.15 18.79 -29.87
C PHE A 380 34.19 19.39 -30.91
N SER A 381 34.34 18.99 -32.17
CA SER A 381 33.45 19.43 -33.24
C SER A 381 33.20 18.30 -34.24
N ILE A 382 32.04 18.36 -34.88
CA ILE A 382 31.56 17.33 -35.79
C ILE A 382 31.17 17.98 -37.11
N ASP A 383 31.51 17.31 -38.20
CA ASP A 383 30.97 17.57 -39.52
C ASP A 383 30.08 16.39 -39.94
N ILE A 384 28.79 16.68 -40.13
CA ILE A 384 27.75 15.69 -40.46
C ILE A 384 27.60 15.65 -41.99
N PRO A 385 27.74 14.48 -42.66
CA PRO A 385 27.53 14.38 -44.10
C PRO A 385 26.05 14.52 -44.50
N ASP A 386 25.79 15.14 -45.66
CA ASP A 386 24.43 15.34 -46.18
C ASP A 386 23.69 14.01 -46.50
N ASP A 387 24.43 12.97 -46.91
CA ASP A 387 23.94 11.67 -47.39
C ASP A 387 23.62 10.65 -46.27
N ILE A 388 23.68 11.05 -44.99
CA ILE A 388 23.38 10.16 -43.87
C ILE A 388 21.89 9.74 -43.85
N VAL A 389 21.62 8.49 -43.45
CA VAL A 389 20.25 7.97 -43.27
C VAL A 389 19.56 8.73 -42.12
N LEU A 390 18.28 9.07 -42.30
CA LEU A 390 17.47 9.87 -41.36
C LEU A 390 17.53 9.33 -39.92
N ASP A 391 17.34 8.02 -39.71
CA ASP A 391 17.38 7.39 -38.38
C ASP A 391 18.76 7.46 -37.72
N LEU A 392 19.84 7.40 -38.51
CA LEU A 392 21.20 7.51 -37.96
C LEU A 392 21.52 8.96 -37.59
N ARG A 393 20.95 9.94 -38.31
CA ARG A 393 21.04 11.38 -37.99
C ARG A 393 20.37 11.69 -36.65
N THR A 394 19.19 11.15 -36.39
CA THR A 394 18.48 11.35 -35.11
C THR A 394 19.20 10.66 -33.96
N LYS A 395 19.63 9.41 -34.16
CA LYS A 395 20.44 8.66 -33.18
C LYS A 395 21.76 9.35 -32.87
N LEU A 396 22.41 9.95 -33.87
CA LEU A 396 23.60 10.78 -33.65
C LEU A 396 23.28 11.96 -32.72
N ALA A 397 22.20 12.70 -32.98
CA ALA A 397 21.80 13.81 -32.11
C ALA A 397 21.52 13.34 -30.67
N VAL A 398 20.78 12.25 -30.47
CA VAL A 398 20.53 11.65 -29.13
C VAL A 398 21.82 11.28 -28.42
N VAL A 399 22.77 10.66 -29.13
CA VAL A 399 24.09 10.30 -28.59
C VAL A 399 24.87 11.54 -28.14
N LEU A 400 24.84 12.62 -28.93
CA LEU A 400 25.52 13.86 -28.58
C LEU A 400 24.92 14.52 -27.34
N VAL A 401 23.59 14.48 -27.21
CA VAL A 401 22.85 15.00 -26.06
C VAL A 401 23.27 14.29 -24.78
N HIS A 402 23.25 12.96 -24.76
CA HIS A 402 23.67 12.20 -23.58
C HIS A 402 25.18 12.28 -23.29
N LEU A 403 26.01 12.54 -24.30
CA LEU A 403 27.44 12.86 -24.11
C LEU A 403 27.69 14.29 -23.62
N LYS A 404 26.63 15.10 -23.41
CA LYS A 404 26.69 16.49 -22.91
C LYS A 404 27.55 17.41 -23.76
N CYS A 405 27.51 17.21 -25.08
CA CYS A 405 28.28 17.99 -26.04
C CYS A 405 27.54 19.28 -26.44
N GLU A 406 27.41 20.23 -25.50
CA GLU A 406 26.60 21.45 -25.68
C GLU A 406 26.96 22.27 -26.93
N GLN A 407 28.24 22.31 -27.27
CA GLN A 407 28.77 23.05 -28.43
C GLN A 407 28.28 22.50 -29.78
N CYS A 408 27.85 21.24 -29.81
CA CYS A 408 27.38 20.57 -31.02
C CYS A 408 25.86 20.52 -31.11
N PHE A 409 25.12 20.93 -30.06
CA PHE A 409 23.66 20.87 -30.03
C PHE A 409 23.02 21.75 -31.10
N ASP A 410 23.45 23.00 -31.22
CA ASP A 410 22.88 23.90 -32.24
C ASP A 410 23.13 23.39 -33.66
N LYS A 411 24.33 22.84 -33.93
CA LYS A 411 24.65 22.23 -35.22
C LYS A 411 23.80 20.99 -35.51
N ALA A 412 23.64 20.10 -34.54
CA ALA A 412 22.84 18.89 -34.69
C ALA A 412 21.34 19.20 -34.85
N ILE A 413 20.84 20.21 -34.14
CA ILE A 413 19.45 20.68 -34.24
C ILE A 413 19.20 21.36 -35.60
N ASP A 414 20.11 22.22 -36.05
CA ASP A 414 20.00 22.89 -37.35
C ASP A 414 20.06 21.89 -38.51
N ASP A 415 20.87 20.84 -38.39
CA ASP A 415 20.93 19.72 -39.35
C ASP A 415 19.59 18.94 -39.40
N ILE A 416 18.98 18.65 -38.25
CA ILE A 416 17.65 18.03 -38.19
C ILE A 416 16.59 18.94 -38.83
N LEU A 417 16.59 20.23 -38.49
CA LEU A 417 15.61 21.21 -38.98
C LEU A 417 15.68 21.42 -40.50
N THR A 418 16.85 21.24 -41.10
CA THR A 418 17.06 21.46 -42.54
C THR A 418 16.76 20.21 -43.37
N HIS A 419 17.10 19.02 -42.87
CA HIS A 419 17.01 17.78 -43.65
C HIS A 419 15.80 16.89 -43.31
N ILE A 420 15.14 17.08 -42.16
CA ILE A 420 14.01 16.26 -41.73
C ILE A 420 12.72 17.09 -41.76
N ASP A 421 11.75 16.67 -42.56
CA ASP A 421 10.44 17.32 -42.65
C ASP A 421 9.54 16.94 -41.45
N PRO A 422 9.08 17.91 -40.63
CA PRO A 422 8.20 17.67 -39.49
C PRO A 422 6.86 17.01 -39.82
N GLU A 423 6.41 17.01 -41.09
CA GLU A 423 5.17 16.33 -41.49
C GLU A 423 5.37 14.84 -41.83
N ASN A 424 6.59 14.41 -42.11
CA ASN A 424 6.87 13.04 -42.56
C ASN A 424 7.55 12.19 -41.48
N ALA A 425 8.45 12.79 -40.69
CA ALA A 425 9.23 12.11 -39.66
C ALA A 425 9.27 12.95 -38.36
N GLY A 426 8.11 13.17 -37.76
CA GLY A 426 7.97 13.96 -36.53
C GLY A 426 8.34 13.20 -35.24
N ASP A 427 8.38 11.87 -35.29
CA ASP A 427 8.93 10.98 -34.26
C ASP A 427 10.40 11.27 -33.98
N CYS A 428 11.19 11.45 -35.04
CA CYS A 428 12.60 11.84 -35.02
C CYS A 428 12.86 13.11 -34.19
N TYR A 429 11.98 14.10 -34.30
CA TYR A 429 12.05 15.34 -33.54
C TYR A 429 11.70 15.13 -32.08
N LEU A 430 10.71 14.28 -31.80
CA LEU A 430 10.26 13.97 -30.45
C LEU A 430 11.36 13.23 -29.67
N ASP A 431 12.00 12.23 -30.27
CA ASP A 431 13.07 11.46 -29.64
C ASP A 431 14.25 12.35 -29.18
N VAL A 432 14.68 13.27 -30.04
CA VAL A 432 15.76 14.22 -29.72
C VAL A 432 15.29 15.25 -28.69
N ALA A 433 14.05 15.73 -28.78
CA ALA A 433 13.48 16.64 -27.78
C ALA A 433 13.36 15.98 -26.40
N GLU A 434 12.93 14.72 -26.32
CA GLU A 434 12.86 13.97 -25.06
C GLU A 434 14.25 13.72 -24.45
N ALA A 435 15.24 13.40 -25.28
CA ALA A 435 16.63 13.30 -24.82
C ALA A 435 17.14 14.63 -24.23
N LEU A 436 16.86 15.77 -24.90
CA LEU A 436 17.22 17.11 -24.41
C LEU A 436 16.47 17.47 -23.11
N MET A 437 15.21 17.09 -22.98
CA MET A 437 14.42 17.29 -21.75
C MET A 437 15.00 16.48 -20.57
N ASN A 438 15.41 15.24 -20.80
CA ASN A 438 16.00 14.38 -19.76
C ASN A 438 17.32 14.94 -19.22
N GLU A 439 18.08 15.66 -20.05
CA GLU A 439 19.32 16.36 -19.66
C GLU A 439 19.08 17.83 -19.26
N GLU A 440 17.83 18.25 -19.05
CA GLU A 440 17.42 19.60 -18.61
C GLU A 440 17.72 20.76 -19.59
N HIS A 441 17.98 20.48 -20.87
CA HIS A 441 18.22 21.47 -21.91
C HIS A 441 16.93 21.92 -22.63
N TYR A 442 16.01 22.51 -21.87
CA TYR A 442 14.65 22.85 -22.33
C TYR A 442 14.60 23.86 -23.49
N HIS A 443 15.50 24.85 -23.52
CA HIS A 443 15.50 25.88 -24.58
C HIS A 443 15.71 25.29 -25.98
N GLN A 444 16.60 24.31 -26.07
CA GLN A 444 16.90 23.61 -27.32
C GLN A 444 15.81 22.62 -27.68
N ALA A 445 15.23 21.92 -26.69
CA ALA A 445 14.08 21.05 -26.90
C ALA A 445 12.89 21.82 -27.52
N LEU A 446 12.63 23.05 -27.07
CA LEU A 446 11.57 23.89 -27.66
C LEU A 446 11.79 24.20 -29.14
N ARG A 447 13.04 24.34 -29.60
CA ARG A 447 13.34 24.58 -31.03
C ARG A 447 12.84 23.43 -31.92
N LEU A 448 12.84 22.21 -31.40
CA LEU A 448 12.35 21.01 -32.08
C LEU A 448 10.84 20.78 -31.87
N LEU A 449 10.29 21.15 -30.70
CA LEU A 449 8.87 20.97 -30.40
C LEU A 449 7.96 21.99 -31.11
N VAL A 450 8.42 23.24 -31.33
CA VAL A 450 7.63 24.29 -32.00
C VAL A 450 7.22 23.94 -33.45
N PRO A 451 8.09 23.36 -34.28
CA PRO A 451 7.69 22.82 -35.59
C PRO A 451 6.64 21.71 -35.49
N LEU A 452 6.75 20.82 -34.50
CA LEU A 452 5.82 19.69 -34.34
C LEU A 452 4.41 20.12 -33.94
N ILE A 453 4.26 21.11 -33.05
CA ILE A 453 2.92 21.64 -32.69
C ILE A 453 2.22 22.36 -33.86
N LYS A 454 2.99 22.84 -34.85
CA LYS A 454 2.46 23.46 -36.09
C LYS A 454 2.12 22.43 -37.16
N SER A 455 2.62 21.20 -37.03
CA SER A 455 2.37 20.10 -37.96
C SER A 455 0.93 19.57 -37.81
N LYS A 456 0.29 19.23 -38.93
CA LYS A 456 -1.07 18.68 -38.93
C LYS A 456 -1.12 17.22 -38.45
N LYS A 457 -0.05 16.45 -38.67
CA LYS A 457 0.01 15.02 -38.34
C LYS A 457 0.53 14.75 -36.93
N PHE A 458 1.45 15.58 -36.44
CA PHE A 458 2.15 15.36 -35.17
C PHE A 458 1.74 16.32 -34.04
N SER A 459 0.74 17.19 -34.25
CA SER A 459 0.10 17.99 -33.18
C SER A 459 -0.77 17.10 -32.27
N LEU A 460 -0.14 16.14 -31.60
CA LEU A 460 -0.75 15.19 -30.67
C LEU A 460 -0.65 15.72 -29.23
N ALA A 461 -1.51 15.21 -28.35
CA ALA A 461 -1.51 15.59 -26.93
C ALA A 461 -0.14 15.37 -26.25
N ALA A 462 0.56 14.28 -26.59
CA ALA A 462 1.89 13.99 -26.04
C ALA A 462 2.93 15.08 -26.38
N VAL A 463 2.93 15.59 -27.61
CA VAL A 463 3.85 16.65 -28.06
C VAL A 463 3.53 17.97 -27.35
N TRP A 464 2.24 18.32 -27.26
CA TRP A 464 1.80 19.51 -26.52
C TRP A 464 2.16 19.45 -25.03
N LEU A 465 2.12 18.26 -24.42
CA LEU A 465 2.54 18.05 -23.03
C LEU A 465 4.03 18.32 -22.86
N ARG A 466 4.89 17.75 -23.72
CA ARG A 466 6.33 18.01 -23.69
C ARG A 466 6.65 19.50 -23.92
N TYR A 467 5.94 20.16 -24.83
CA TYR A 467 6.06 21.61 -25.06
C TYR A 467 5.66 22.43 -23.82
N ALA A 468 4.55 22.07 -23.17
CA ALA A 468 4.07 22.75 -21.97
C ALA A 468 5.03 22.57 -20.80
N ASP A 469 5.57 21.35 -20.59
CA ASP A 469 6.57 21.07 -19.56
C ASP A 469 7.87 21.84 -19.79
N CYS A 470 8.39 21.87 -21.03
CA CYS A 470 9.56 22.67 -21.37
C CYS A 470 9.34 24.16 -21.08
N SER A 471 8.19 24.70 -21.51
CA SER A 471 7.83 26.11 -21.31
C SER A 471 7.70 26.45 -19.84
N ARG A 472 7.14 25.53 -19.04
CA ARG A 472 7.05 25.64 -17.57
C ARG A 472 8.43 25.68 -16.93
N CYS A 473 9.37 24.84 -17.35
CA CYS A 473 10.74 24.82 -16.83
C CYS A 473 11.55 26.07 -17.20
N ILE A 474 11.24 26.70 -18.34
CA ILE A 474 11.84 27.99 -18.78
C ILE A 474 11.17 29.20 -18.11
N GLU A 475 10.17 28.98 -17.25
CA GLU A 475 9.36 30.01 -16.59
C GLU A 475 8.52 30.87 -17.57
N ASN A 476 8.32 30.41 -18.81
CA ASN A 476 7.37 31.02 -19.74
C ASN A 476 5.96 30.49 -19.48
N TYR A 477 5.35 30.98 -18.40
CA TYR A 477 4.08 30.45 -17.89
C TYR A 477 2.89 30.64 -18.84
N ASP A 478 2.87 31.71 -19.64
CA ASP A 478 1.76 31.99 -20.55
C ASP A 478 1.69 30.97 -21.69
N GLU A 479 2.84 30.62 -22.28
CA GLU A 479 2.92 29.56 -23.30
C GLU A 479 2.65 28.17 -22.71
N ALA A 480 3.11 27.92 -21.47
CA ALA A 480 2.84 26.67 -20.77
C ALA A 480 1.33 26.46 -20.53
N ILE A 481 0.60 27.51 -20.13
CA ILE A 481 -0.85 27.47 -19.92
C ILE A 481 -1.56 27.11 -21.23
N VAL A 482 -1.24 27.78 -22.33
CA VAL A 482 -1.82 27.48 -23.66
C VAL A 482 -1.51 26.03 -24.06
N GLY A 483 -0.30 25.55 -23.78
CA GLY A 483 0.10 24.18 -24.01
C GLY A 483 -0.75 23.18 -23.24
N TYR A 484 -0.89 23.34 -21.92
CA TYR A 484 -1.70 22.43 -21.10
C TYR A 484 -3.20 22.49 -21.42
N GLU A 485 -3.76 23.67 -21.73
CA GLU A 485 -5.14 23.80 -22.21
C GLU A 485 -5.37 22.98 -23.49
N LYS A 486 -4.41 23.02 -24.42
CA LYS A 486 -4.47 22.18 -25.63
C LYS A 486 -4.38 20.71 -25.31
N VAL A 487 -3.51 20.29 -24.40
CA VAL A 487 -3.44 18.88 -23.95
C VAL A 487 -4.80 18.40 -23.44
N ILE A 488 -5.44 19.15 -22.55
CA ILE A 488 -6.74 18.80 -21.95
C ILE A 488 -7.84 18.75 -23.01
N SER A 489 -7.79 19.62 -24.02
CA SER A 489 -8.75 19.61 -25.14
C SER A 489 -8.62 18.38 -26.06
N LEU A 490 -7.40 17.83 -26.16
CA LEU A 490 -7.09 16.72 -27.06
C LEU A 490 -7.16 15.35 -26.36
N ALA A 491 -6.81 15.29 -25.08
CA ALA A 491 -6.76 14.06 -24.30
C ALA A 491 -7.05 14.31 -22.83
N HIS A 492 -7.60 13.28 -22.18
CA HIS A 492 -7.76 13.27 -20.73
C HIS A 492 -6.41 12.96 -20.06
N HIS A 493 -5.74 13.99 -19.55
CA HIS A 493 -4.45 13.85 -18.84
C HIS A 493 -4.50 14.51 -17.46
N LEU A 494 -4.34 13.71 -16.40
CA LEU A 494 -4.47 14.15 -15.01
C LEU A 494 -3.37 15.14 -14.62
N ASP A 495 -2.10 14.78 -14.86
CA ASP A 495 -0.96 15.63 -14.48
C ASP A 495 -1.00 17.00 -15.19
N ALA A 496 -1.47 17.05 -16.43
CA ALA A 496 -1.64 18.29 -17.18
C ALA A 496 -2.68 19.21 -16.53
N ARG A 497 -3.79 18.65 -16.00
CA ARG A 497 -4.81 19.43 -15.27
C ARG A 497 -4.25 20.00 -13.97
N LEU A 498 -3.55 19.18 -13.19
CA LEU A 498 -2.90 19.61 -11.95
C LEU A 498 -1.85 20.70 -12.21
N ALA A 499 -0.99 20.50 -13.22
CA ALA A 499 0.01 21.49 -13.63
C ALA A 499 -0.62 22.81 -14.10
N LEU A 500 -1.67 22.74 -14.93
CA LEU A 500 -2.41 23.91 -15.39
C LEU A 500 -3.04 24.67 -14.21
N ALA A 501 -3.74 23.97 -13.32
CA ALA A 501 -4.38 24.58 -12.16
C ALA A 501 -3.36 25.25 -11.22
N ALA A 502 -2.20 24.62 -11.00
CA ALA A 502 -1.12 25.20 -10.21
C ALA A 502 -0.56 26.48 -10.85
N LEU A 503 -0.39 26.52 -12.18
CA LEU A 503 0.07 27.71 -12.90
C LEU A 503 -0.97 28.84 -12.86
N LEU A 504 -2.25 28.54 -13.12
CA LEU A 504 -3.33 29.51 -13.05
C LEU A 504 -3.52 30.07 -11.63
N LYS A 505 -3.36 29.22 -10.60
CA LYS A 505 -3.34 29.63 -9.20
C LYS A 505 -2.20 30.61 -8.91
N LYS A 506 -1.00 30.36 -9.43
CA LYS A 506 0.15 31.29 -9.30
C LYS A 506 -0.12 32.64 -9.98
N GLN A 507 -0.87 32.68 -11.08
CA GLN A 507 -1.30 33.91 -11.75
C GLN A 507 -2.49 34.61 -11.07
N GLY A 508 -3.07 34.03 -10.02
CA GLY A 508 -4.26 34.55 -9.33
C GLY A 508 -5.58 34.34 -10.08
N LYS A 509 -5.59 33.53 -11.15
CA LYS A 509 -6.78 33.20 -11.94
C LYS A 509 -7.51 31.99 -11.36
N TYR A 510 -8.11 32.17 -10.18
CA TYR A 510 -8.73 31.09 -9.42
C TYR A 510 -9.92 30.42 -10.13
N ASP A 511 -10.71 31.18 -10.89
CA ASP A 511 -11.89 30.62 -11.58
C ASP A 511 -11.51 29.70 -12.75
N GLU A 512 -10.50 30.09 -13.54
CA GLU A 512 -9.94 29.27 -14.61
C GLU A 512 -9.26 28.01 -14.03
N ALA A 513 -8.55 28.16 -12.90
CA ALA A 513 -7.94 27.03 -12.20
C ALA A 513 -8.99 26.01 -11.69
N LEU A 514 -10.13 26.49 -11.18
CA LEU A 514 -11.23 25.63 -10.78
C LEU A 514 -11.84 24.91 -12.00
N GLN A 515 -12.03 25.62 -13.12
CA GLN A 515 -12.52 24.99 -14.37
C GLN A 515 -11.56 23.91 -14.89
N ALA A 516 -10.25 24.13 -14.81
CA ALA A 516 -9.24 23.15 -15.21
C ALA A 516 -9.28 21.85 -14.37
N LEU A 517 -9.68 21.94 -13.09
CA LEU A 517 -9.84 20.80 -12.17
C LEU A 517 -11.26 20.22 -12.17
N GLU A 518 -12.16 20.72 -13.02
CA GLU A 518 -13.53 20.21 -13.09
C GLU A 518 -13.56 18.86 -13.80
N GLN A 519 -14.23 17.89 -13.17
CA GLN A 519 -14.42 16.55 -13.69
C GLN A 519 -15.90 16.26 -13.83
N ASP A 520 -16.34 15.93 -15.05
CA ASP A 520 -17.73 15.61 -15.35
C ASP A 520 -18.00 14.12 -15.08
N PRO A 521 -18.79 13.76 -14.05
CA PRO A 521 -19.02 12.36 -13.68
C PRO A 521 -19.77 11.55 -14.74
N ASP A 522 -20.46 12.22 -15.68
CA ASP A 522 -21.18 11.56 -16.77
C ASP A 522 -20.28 11.25 -17.98
N LYS A 523 -19.09 11.87 -18.06
CA LYS A 523 -18.18 11.77 -19.22
C LYS A 523 -16.88 11.05 -18.90
N GLU A 524 -16.41 11.14 -17.66
CA GLU A 524 -15.11 10.61 -17.25
C GLU A 524 -15.17 9.97 -15.86
N TYR A 525 -14.20 9.07 -15.62
CA TYR A 525 -13.95 8.51 -14.29
C TYR A 525 -13.32 9.60 -13.42
N LEU A 526 -13.86 9.81 -12.23
CA LEU A 526 -13.35 10.81 -11.30
C LEU A 526 -12.01 10.38 -10.72
N ASP A 527 -11.09 11.33 -10.60
CA ASP A 527 -9.78 11.09 -9.99
C ASP A 527 -9.76 11.67 -8.56
N PRO A 528 -9.39 10.87 -7.55
CA PRO A 528 -9.37 11.35 -6.17
C PRO A 528 -8.45 12.54 -5.93
N GLU A 529 -7.27 12.57 -6.55
CA GLU A 529 -6.25 13.59 -6.34
C GLU A 529 -6.67 14.93 -6.97
N VAL A 530 -7.17 14.90 -8.20
CA VAL A 530 -7.72 16.10 -8.87
C VAL A 530 -8.88 16.69 -8.09
N LEU A 531 -9.78 15.84 -7.60
CA LEU A 531 -10.93 16.30 -6.81
C LEU A 531 -10.52 16.83 -5.42
N HIS A 532 -9.46 16.27 -4.81
CA HIS A 532 -8.88 16.79 -3.57
C HIS A 532 -8.28 18.18 -3.77
N GLU A 533 -7.46 18.37 -4.80
CA GLU A 533 -6.88 19.68 -5.13
C GLU A 533 -7.96 20.72 -5.45
N ARG A 534 -9.02 20.32 -6.16
CA ARG A 534 -10.21 21.17 -6.36
C ARG A 534 -10.84 21.58 -5.02
N CYS A 535 -10.96 20.66 -4.07
CA CYS A 535 -11.49 20.97 -2.74
C CYS A 535 -10.62 21.99 -2.00
N LEU A 536 -9.30 21.82 -2.03
CA LEU A 536 -8.37 22.78 -1.41
C LEU A 536 -8.51 24.18 -2.02
N LEU A 537 -8.58 24.26 -3.35
CA LEU A 537 -8.77 25.53 -4.06
C LEU A 537 -10.12 26.17 -3.76
N LEU A 538 -11.21 25.39 -3.71
CA LEU A 538 -12.55 25.90 -3.37
C LEU A 538 -12.60 26.49 -1.95
N HIS A 539 -11.89 25.86 -1.01
CA HIS A 539 -11.77 26.35 0.36
C HIS A 539 -10.99 27.68 0.41
N GLU A 540 -9.86 27.79 -0.30
CA GLU A 540 -9.06 29.02 -0.38
C GLU A 540 -9.83 30.19 -0.99
N VAL A 541 -10.65 29.93 -2.02
CA VAL A 541 -11.46 30.96 -2.70
C VAL A 541 -12.72 31.32 -1.88
N GLY A 542 -13.07 30.54 -0.85
CA GLY A 542 -14.26 30.77 -0.02
C GLY A 542 -15.57 30.32 -0.66
N ARG A 543 -15.53 29.44 -1.69
CA ARG A 543 -16.73 28.84 -2.32
C ARG A 543 -17.22 27.63 -1.53
N TYR A 544 -17.65 27.88 -0.29
CA TYR A 544 -17.90 26.82 0.68
C TYR A 544 -18.97 25.80 0.29
N GLN A 545 -20.06 26.20 -0.37
CA GLN A 545 -21.10 25.24 -0.78
C GLN A 545 -20.59 24.22 -1.80
N GLN A 546 -19.78 24.68 -2.77
CA GLN A 546 -19.17 23.80 -3.77
C GLN A 546 -18.09 22.91 -3.11
N PHE A 547 -17.33 23.47 -2.16
CA PHE A 547 -16.35 22.72 -1.37
C PHE A 547 -17.01 21.56 -0.60
N LEU A 548 -18.11 21.83 0.12
CA LEU A 548 -18.84 20.80 0.86
C LEU A 548 -19.38 19.70 -0.08
N ALA A 549 -19.93 20.09 -1.23
CA ALA A 549 -20.44 19.12 -2.21
C ALA A 549 -19.33 18.22 -2.81
N ALA A 550 -18.22 18.83 -3.25
CA ALA A 550 -17.08 18.12 -3.83
C ALA A 550 -16.40 17.20 -2.81
N GLY A 551 -16.18 17.69 -1.58
CA GLY A 551 -15.58 16.90 -0.51
C GLY A 551 -16.46 15.72 -0.08
N PHE A 552 -17.78 15.91 0.00
CA PHE A 552 -18.70 14.81 0.26
C PHE A 552 -18.65 13.75 -0.85
N MET A 553 -18.61 14.17 -2.13
CA MET A 553 -18.53 13.26 -3.27
C MET A 553 -17.25 12.41 -3.22
N LEU A 554 -16.11 13.04 -2.94
CA LEU A 554 -14.82 12.36 -2.80
C LEU A 554 -14.87 11.27 -1.71
N LEU A 555 -15.37 11.61 -0.53
CA LEU A 555 -15.41 10.71 0.63
C LEU A 555 -16.49 9.62 0.49
N ALA A 556 -17.54 9.87 -0.29
CA ALA A 556 -18.60 8.90 -0.53
C ALA A 556 -18.13 7.67 -1.31
N ARG A 557 -17.01 7.77 -2.08
CA ARG A 557 -16.35 6.67 -2.83
C ARG A 557 -16.27 5.38 -2.03
N HIS A 558 -15.80 5.46 -0.79
CA HIS A 558 -15.52 4.31 0.05
C HIS A 558 -16.54 4.15 1.20
N CYS A 559 -17.70 4.81 1.11
CA CYS A 559 -18.75 4.80 2.13
C CYS A 559 -20.07 4.22 1.57
N TYR A 560 -21.00 3.87 2.46
CA TYR A 560 -22.37 3.54 2.07
C TYR A 560 -23.22 4.81 1.99
N GLN A 561 -24.07 4.90 0.97
CA GLN A 561 -24.99 6.02 0.82
C GLN A 561 -26.12 5.95 1.88
N ILE A 562 -26.27 7.02 2.66
CA ILE A 562 -27.37 7.19 3.61
C ILE A 562 -28.49 7.95 2.90
N ARG A 563 -29.60 7.25 2.59
CA ARG A 563 -30.75 7.84 1.87
C ARG A 563 -31.88 8.25 2.82
N LYS A 564 -32.07 7.51 3.91
CA LYS A 564 -33.20 7.71 4.83
C LYS A 564 -32.74 8.00 6.24
N ARG A 565 -33.56 8.74 7.00
CA ARG A 565 -33.38 8.94 8.45
C ARG A 565 -33.34 7.62 9.24
N GLN A 566 -33.97 6.57 8.72
CA GLN A 566 -33.91 5.22 9.29
C GLN A 566 -32.49 4.61 9.19
N ASP A 567 -31.75 4.89 8.12
CA ASP A 567 -30.37 4.41 7.98
C ASP A 567 -29.48 5.05 9.07
N ILE A 568 -29.68 6.33 9.37
CA ILE A 568 -29.00 7.05 10.47
C ILE A 568 -29.35 6.43 11.82
N ALA A 569 -30.60 6.05 12.05
CA ALA A 569 -31.02 5.37 13.27
C ALA A 569 -30.28 4.06 13.50
N VAL A 570 -30.07 3.29 12.43
CA VAL A 570 -29.32 2.05 12.47
C VAL A 570 -27.83 2.30 12.72
N LEU A 571 -27.24 3.30 12.08
CA LEU A 571 -25.84 3.70 12.27
C LEU A 571 -25.57 4.33 13.64
N SER A 572 -26.59 4.86 14.33
CA SER A 572 -26.46 5.30 15.72
C SER A 572 -26.09 4.16 16.68
N HIS A 573 -26.17 2.90 16.23
CA HIS A 573 -25.68 1.74 16.95
C HIS A 573 -24.34 1.23 16.41
N VAL A 574 -23.35 1.06 17.30
CA VAL A 574 -21.96 0.67 16.95
C VAL A 574 -21.87 -0.71 16.28
N LYS A 575 -22.90 -1.56 16.40
CA LYS A 575 -22.87 -2.93 15.84
C LYS A 575 -23.16 -3.03 14.35
N TYR A 576 -23.48 -1.94 13.64
CA TYR A 576 -23.87 -2.02 12.22
C TYR A 576 -22.69 -2.05 11.23
N HIS A 577 -21.58 -2.69 11.60
CA HIS A 577 -20.42 -2.86 10.70
C HIS A 577 -20.56 -4.02 9.72
N GLU A 578 -21.67 -4.77 9.77
CA GLU A 578 -21.91 -5.95 8.94
C GLU A 578 -23.20 -5.87 8.14
N CYS A 579 -23.50 -4.72 7.53
CA CYS A 579 -24.48 -4.70 6.44
C CYS A 579 -23.86 -5.38 5.22
N LYS A 580 -23.91 -6.73 5.18
CA LYS A 580 -23.31 -7.57 4.14
C LYS A 580 -23.91 -7.34 2.74
N ASP A 581 -25.07 -6.69 2.66
CA ASP A 581 -25.85 -6.56 1.43
C ASP A 581 -25.70 -5.21 0.70
N ARG A 582 -24.86 -4.27 1.19
CA ARG A 582 -24.62 -2.98 0.51
C ARG A 582 -23.21 -2.89 -0.02
N THR A 583 -23.09 -2.49 -1.28
CA THR A 583 -21.79 -2.21 -1.91
C THR A 583 -21.36 -0.78 -1.57
N PRO A 584 -20.11 -0.56 -1.11
CA PRO A 584 -19.56 0.79 -0.97
C PRO A 584 -19.63 1.54 -2.32
N GLY A 585 -19.90 2.84 -2.29
CA GLY A 585 -19.96 3.66 -3.51
C GLY A 585 -21.25 3.51 -4.33
N GLU A 586 -22.27 2.79 -3.85
CA GLU A 586 -23.55 2.67 -4.56
C GLU A 586 -24.22 4.05 -4.76
N GLY A 587 -24.38 4.46 -6.02
CA GLY A 587 -24.96 5.76 -6.39
C GLY A 587 -23.99 6.94 -6.36
N VAL A 588 -22.69 6.67 -6.28
CA VAL A 588 -21.59 7.64 -6.46
C VAL A 588 -21.00 7.43 -7.86
N PRO A 589 -20.50 8.47 -8.55
CA PRO A 589 -19.81 8.30 -9.83
C PRO A 589 -18.61 7.35 -9.73
N ASP A 590 -18.26 6.73 -10.86
CA ASP A 590 -17.13 5.80 -10.91
C ASP A 590 -15.79 6.55 -10.79
N PHE A 591 -14.86 5.99 -10.01
CA PHE A 591 -13.52 6.54 -9.80
C PHE A 591 -12.44 5.71 -10.49
N VAL A 592 -11.33 6.35 -10.85
CA VAL A 592 -10.13 5.68 -11.36
C VAL A 592 -9.56 4.74 -10.29
N THR A 593 -9.25 3.50 -10.66
CA THR A 593 -8.67 2.49 -9.76
C THR A 593 -7.14 2.59 -9.75
N GLY A 594 -6.54 2.69 -8.55
CA GLY A 594 -5.07 2.66 -8.37
C GLY A 594 -4.46 3.95 -7.79
N ASN A 595 -5.11 5.10 -7.98
CA ASN A 595 -4.68 6.41 -7.45
C ASN A 595 -5.56 6.84 -6.27
N ASP A 596 -5.38 6.23 -5.11
CA ASP A 596 -6.11 6.59 -3.89
C ASP A 596 -5.27 7.52 -3.00
N LEU A 597 -5.92 8.51 -2.40
CA LEU A 597 -5.32 9.41 -1.40
C LEU A 597 -4.91 8.65 -0.13
N SER A 598 -3.92 9.19 0.58
CA SER A 598 -3.55 8.67 1.89
C SER A 598 -4.68 8.88 2.90
N VAL A 599 -4.83 7.98 3.87
CA VAL A 599 -5.91 8.09 4.88
C VAL A 599 -5.77 9.38 5.71
N GLU A 600 -4.54 9.85 5.93
CA GLU A 600 -4.25 11.08 6.66
C GLU A 600 -4.71 12.33 5.91
N THR A 601 -4.47 12.39 4.59
CA THR A 601 -4.90 13.53 3.75
C THR A 601 -6.43 13.58 3.62
N GLU A 602 -7.09 12.43 3.46
CA GLU A 602 -8.55 12.37 3.48
C GLU A 602 -9.12 12.78 4.85
N TRP A 603 -8.48 12.38 5.96
CA TRP A 603 -8.91 12.77 7.30
C TRP A 603 -8.75 14.27 7.56
N GLU A 604 -7.67 14.88 7.10
CA GLU A 604 -7.49 16.33 7.19
C GLU A 604 -8.60 17.07 6.41
N LEU A 605 -8.94 16.57 5.22
CA LEU A 605 -10.07 17.12 4.45
C LEU A 605 -11.40 16.97 5.22
N VAL A 606 -11.65 15.84 5.88
CA VAL A 606 -12.84 15.65 6.74
C VAL A 606 -12.92 16.75 7.79
N LEU A 607 -11.83 17.01 8.51
CA LEU A 607 -11.81 18.05 9.54
C LEU A 607 -12.11 19.43 8.95
N ARG A 608 -11.53 19.78 7.80
CA ARG A 608 -11.81 21.05 7.10
C ARG A 608 -13.26 21.17 6.63
N LEU A 609 -13.87 20.08 6.15
CA LEU A 609 -15.28 20.07 5.77
C LEU A 609 -16.18 20.31 6.99
N LEU A 610 -15.86 19.71 8.14
CA LEU A 610 -16.63 19.85 9.37
C LEU A 610 -16.49 21.24 9.99
N THR A 611 -15.31 21.87 9.94
CA THR A 611 -15.12 23.25 10.42
C THR A 611 -15.92 24.24 9.59
N VAL A 612 -15.88 24.13 8.26
CA VAL A 612 -16.68 24.98 7.37
C VAL A 612 -18.18 24.76 7.58
N ALA A 613 -18.61 23.51 7.80
CA ALA A 613 -20.01 23.22 8.10
C ALA A 613 -20.47 23.85 9.43
N ASP A 614 -19.61 23.88 10.44
CA ASP A 614 -19.89 24.55 11.73
C ASP A 614 -19.95 26.07 11.59
N GLU A 615 -19.02 26.68 10.86
CA GLU A 615 -19.01 28.12 10.57
C GLU A 615 -20.28 28.57 9.83
N LEU A 616 -20.74 27.77 8.86
CA LEU A 616 -21.99 28.01 8.14
C LEU A 616 -23.24 27.62 8.93
N ARG A 617 -23.08 26.96 10.10
CA ARG A 617 -24.16 26.37 10.91
C ARG A 617 -25.01 25.35 10.14
N ASP A 618 -24.45 24.68 9.14
CA ASP A 618 -25.11 23.57 8.44
C ASP A 618 -24.87 22.25 9.19
N TYR A 619 -25.56 22.11 10.31
CA TYR A 619 -25.49 20.91 11.15
C TYR A 619 -26.12 19.68 10.49
N THR A 620 -26.93 19.87 9.44
CA THR A 620 -27.51 18.76 8.69
C THR A 620 -26.46 18.10 7.81
N TYR A 621 -25.64 18.89 7.11
CA TYR A 621 -24.48 18.40 6.38
C TYR A 621 -23.47 17.76 7.34
N TYR A 622 -23.14 18.45 8.45
CA TYR A 622 -22.21 17.94 9.47
C TYR A 622 -22.62 16.54 9.92
N MET A 623 -23.88 16.38 10.33
CA MET A 623 -24.41 15.10 10.78
C MET A 623 -24.38 14.05 9.66
N LYS A 624 -24.82 14.40 8.45
CA LYS A 624 -24.82 13.47 7.32
C LYS A 624 -23.41 12.97 7.00
N LEU A 625 -22.43 13.87 6.94
CA LEU A 625 -21.03 13.53 6.65
C LEU A 625 -20.47 12.57 7.70
N VAL A 626 -20.56 12.89 8.99
CA VAL A 626 -19.98 12.06 10.06
C VAL A 626 -20.60 10.67 10.08
N PHE A 627 -21.93 10.56 9.95
CA PHE A 627 -22.60 9.26 9.94
C PHE A 627 -22.25 8.45 8.69
N THR A 628 -22.07 9.09 7.53
CA THR A 628 -21.58 8.41 6.32
C THR A 628 -20.16 7.88 6.53
N LEU A 629 -19.27 8.67 7.14
CA LEU A 629 -17.88 8.27 7.39
C LEU A 629 -17.74 7.08 8.35
N GLN A 630 -18.67 6.90 9.29
CA GLN A 630 -18.69 5.71 10.17
C GLN A 630 -18.84 4.39 9.42
N THR A 631 -19.32 4.43 8.17
CA THR A 631 -19.44 3.25 7.31
C THR A 631 -18.14 2.88 6.60
N SER A 632 -17.17 3.79 6.54
CA SER A 632 -15.89 3.56 5.86
C SER A 632 -15.04 2.53 6.61
N LYS A 633 -14.45 1.61 5.85
CA LYS A 633 -13.41 0.70 6.36
C LYS A 633 -12.03 1.39 6.46
N ARG A 634 -11.77 2.43 5.65
CA ARG A 634 -10.49 3.17 5.66
C ARG A 634 -10.27 3.93 6.97
N PHE A 635 -11.33 4.54 7.50
CA PHE A 635 -11.28 5.30 8.76
C PHE A 635 -11.42 4.43 10.02
N TYR A 636 -10.97 3.17 9.99
CA TYR A 636 -11.01 2.29 11.16
C TYR A 636 -10.22 2.87 12.35
N ASN A 637 -9.07 3.47 12.08
CA ASN A 637 -8.20 4.06 13.10
C ASN A 637 -8.81 5.31 13.76
N TYR A 638 -9.63 6.07 13.02
CA TYR A 638 -10.28 7.31 13.48
C TYR A 638 -11.70 7.08 14.02
N ARG A 639 -12.05 5.83 14.33
CA ARG A 639 -13.37 5.49 14.89
C ARG A 639 -13.72 6.19 16.20
N PRO A 640 -12.84 6.29 17.21
CA PRO A 640 -13.21 6.96 18.45
C PRO A 640 -13.51 8.45 18.22
N GLU A 641 -12.74 9.11 17.35
CA GLU A 641 -12.95 10.50 16.93
C GLU A 641 -14.28 10.64 16.19
N LEU A 642 -14.57 9.78 15.22
CA LEU A 642 -15.86 9.77 14.50
C LEU A 642 -17.06 9.56 15.42
N GLN A 643 -16.92 8.77 16.49
CA GLN A 643 -17.99 8.60 17.48
C GLN A 643 -18.21 9.86 18.31
N GLN A 644 -17.15 10.57 18.70
CA GLN A 644 -17.27 11.86 19.39
C GLN A 644 -17.87 12.92 18.48
N LEU A 645 -17.42 13.01 17.22
CA LEU A 645 -17.97 13.90 16.20
C LEU A 645 -19.45 13.58 15.93
N ALA A 646 -19.85 12.31 15.93
CA ALA A 646 -21.25 11.95 15.72
C ALA A 646 -22.14 12.40 16.89
N LEU A 647 -21.63 12.30 18.12
CA LEU A 647 -22.33 12.77 19.31
C LEU A 647 -22.49 14.30 19.30
N THR A 648 -21.43 15.03 18.95
CA THR A 648 -21.50 16.50 18.79
C THR A 648 -22.46 16.91 17.68
N ALA A 649 -22.46 16.20 16.55
CA ALA A 649 -23.43 16.40 15.47
C ALA A 649 -24.88 16.24 15.95
N CYS A 650 -25.16 15.22 16.76
CA CYS A 650 -26.49 14.99 17.32
C CYS A 650 -26.91 16.12 18.29
N ILE A 651 -25.96 16.64 19.06
CA ILE A 651 -26.17 17.76 19.99
C ILE A 651 -26.50 19.04 19.19
N TYR A 652 -25.72 19.36 18.16
CA TYR A 652 -25.95 20.55 17.34
C TYR A 652 -27.25 20.48 16.53
N ASN A 653 -27.57 19.31 15.95
CA ASN A 653 -28.83 19.12 15.21
C ASN A 653 -30.05 18.95 16.14
N ARG A 654 -29.86 18.95 17.47
CA ARG A 654 -30.90 18.69 18.48
C ARG A 654 -31.67 17.39 18.25
N ASP A 655 -30.96 16.32 17.87
CA ASP A 655 -31.50 14.97 17.67
C ASP A 655 -31.09 14.04 18.83
N PRO A 656 -31.85 14.03 19.95
CA PRO A 656 -31.45 13.35 21.17
C PRO A 656 -31.49 11.82 21.08
N THR A 657 -32.32 11.26 20.20
CA THR A 657 -32.53 9.81 20.09
C THR A 657 -31.26 9.10 19.63
N PHE A 658 -30.60 9.65 18.61
CA PHE A 658 -29.34 9.12 18.11
C PHE A 658 -28.19 9.37 19.09
N GLY A 659 -28.13 10.56 19.70
CA GLY A 659 -27.13 10.87 20.73
C GLY A 659 -27.18 9.91 21.92
N LEU A 660 -28.39 9.57 22.40
CA LEU A 660 -28.59 8.61 23.50
C LEU A 660 -28.13 7.19 23.11
N ASN A 661 -28.33 6.77 21.86
CA ASN A 661 -27.89 5.46 21.39
C ASN A 661 -26.36 5.39 21.33
N ILE A 662 -25.72 6.40 20.73
CA ILE A 662 -24.26 6.47 20.58
C ILE A 662 -23.58 6.45 21.95
N ILE A 663 -24.05 7.28 22.89
CA ILE A 663 -23.39 7.36 24.20
C ILE A 663 -23.60 6.10 25.05
N ARG A 664 -24.75 5.43 24.92
CA ARG A 664 -24.97 4.11 25.53
C ARG A 664 -24.01 3.08 24.97
N ASP A 665 -23.77 3.12 23.66
CA ASP A 665 -22.82 2.23 23.00
C ASP A 665 -21.35 2.57 23.28
N GLN A 666 -21.02 3.81 23.66
CA GLN A 666 -19.70 4.15 24.21
C GLN A 666 -19.51 3.60 25.63
N ILE A 667 -20.56 3.63 26.47
CA ILE A 667 -20.50 3.17 27.87
C ILE A 667 -20.46 1.62 27.97
N ARG A 668 -21.28 0.92 27.18
CA ARG A 668 -21.39 -0.55 27.19
C ARG A 668 -20.05 -1.30 27.14
N PRO A 669 -19.13 -1.04 26.19
CA PRO A 669 -17.86 -1.77 26.08
C PRO A 669 -16.90 -1.48 27.22
N LEU A 670 -17.04 -0.36 27.93
CA LEU A 670 -16.19 -0.04 29.07
C LEU A 670 -16.33 -1.09 30.18
N PHE A 671 -17.51 -1.70 30.34
CA PHE A 671 -17.74 -2.77 31.33
C PHE A 671 -16.95 -4.06 31.06
N ASN A 672 -16.36 -4.23 29.87
CA ASN A 672 -15.47 -5.35 29.59
C ASN A 672 -14.05 -5.12 30.13
N LEU A 673 -13.71 -3.88 30.49
CA LEU A 673 -12.42 -3.53 31.09
C LEU A 673 -12.41 -3.90 32.58
N LYS A 674 -11.24 -4.25 33.12
CA LYS A 674 -11.06 -4.62 34.53
C LYS A 674 -10.12 -3.65 35.25
N GLY A 675 -10.32 -3.47 36.56
CA GLY A 675 -9.44 -2.72 37.45
C GLY A 675 -9.34 -1.23 37.11
N ASP A 676 -8.13 -0.68 37.22
CA ASP A 676 -7.86 0.76 37.09
C ASP A 676 -8.18 1.32 35.71
N ALA A 677 -8.02 0.52 34.65
CA ALA A 677 -8.35 0.92 33.29
C ALA A 677 -9.85 1.19 33.08
N PHE A 678 -10.72 0.42 33.78
CA PHE A 678 -12.15 0.69 33.81
C PHE A 678 -12.43 2.00 34.55
N ALA A 679 -11.89 2.15 35.76
CA ALA A 679 -12.11 3.32 36.61
C ALA A 679 -11.66 4.62 35.93
N ALA A 680 -10.52 4.61 35.23
CA ALA A 680 -10.00 5.77 34.51
C ALA A 680 -10.92 6.21 33.36
N LYS A 681 -11.41 5.27 32.53
CA LYS A 681 -12.25 5.59 31.37
C LYS A 681 -13.70 5.90 31.74
N ILE A 682 -14.28 5.14 32.66
CA ILE A 682 -15.69 5.33 33.04
C ILE A 682 -15.90 6.62 33.83
N ASN A 683 -14.89 7.08 34.58
CA ASN A 683 -14.98 8.31 35.37
C ASN A 683 -14.44 9.54 34.64
N HIS A 684 -14.15 9.42 33.34
CA HIS A 684 -13.71 10.55 32.55
C HIS A 684 -14.83 11.63 32.48
N PRO A 685 -14.60 12.88 32.92
CA PRO A 685 -15.66 13.88 33.05
C PRO A 685 -16.40 14.19 31.74
N GLN A 686 -15.68 14.20 30.62
CA GLN A 686 -16.24 14.49 29.30
C GLN A 686 -17.38 13.54 28.92
N LEU A 687 -17.29 12.26 29.31
CA LEU A 687 -18.30 11.25 29.00
C LEU A 687 -19.65 11.61 29.63
N TRP A 688 -19.64 11.92 30.92
CA TRP A 688 -20.86 12.24 31.66
C TRP A 688 -21.38 13.65 31.37
N ASN A 689 -20.50 14.60 31.07
CA ASN A 689 -20.90 15.94 30.63
C ASN A 689 -21.65 15.89 29.29
N LEU A 690 -21.12 15.12 28.32
CA LEU A 690 -21.81 14.89 27.05
C LEU A 690 -23.13 14.13 27.25
N PHE A 691 -23.17 13.15 28.16
CA PHE A 691 -24.42 12.49 28.53
C PHE A 691 -25.45 13.48 29.07
N ASN A 692 -25.02 14.37 29.97
CA ASN A 692 -25.88 15.40 30.55
C ASN A 692 -26.46 16.34 29.47
N LEU A 693 -25.64 16.77 28.51
CA LEU A 693 -26.08 17.62 27.40
C LEU A 693 -27.12 16.92 26.52
N VAL A 694 -26.89 15.64 26.20
CA VAL A 694 -27.85 14.84 25.43
C VAL A 694 -29.16 14.67 26.19
N ILE A 695 -29.10 14.38 27.50
CA ILE A 695 -30.28 14.32 28.36
C ILE A 695 -31.03 15.65 28.31
N PHE A 696 -30.33 16.75 28.51
CA PHE A 696 -30.89 18.09 28.59
C PHE A 696 -31.64 18.46 27.30
N ILE A 697 -31.05 18.17 26.14
CA ILE A 697 -31.69 18.37 24.83
C ILE A 697 -32.88 17.44 24.63
N SER A 698 -32.79 16.20 25.12
CA SER A 698 -33.83 15.19 24.93
C SER A 698 -35.13 15.48 25.67
N GLY A 699 -35.03 16.03 26.89
CA GLY A 699 -36.13 16.06 27.86
C GLY A 699 -36.70 14.67 28.23
N ASP A 700 -36.10 13.57 27.76
CA ASP A 700 -36.67 12.23 27.88
C ASP A 700 -36.30 11.59 29.21
N VAL A 701 -37.26 11.50 30.11
CA VAL A 701 -37.14 10.93 31.46
C VAL A 701 -36.67 9.45 31.47
N ARG A 702 -36.77 8.70 30.35
CA ARG A 702 -36.45 7.26 30.30
C ARG A 702 -34.97 6.91 30.51
N TYR A 703 -34.03 7.88 30.47
CA TYR A 703 -32.61 7.60 30.73
C TYR A 703 -32.35 7.12 32.16
N HIS A 704 -33.18 7.48 33.14
CA HIS A 704 -32.96 7.14 34.55
C HIS A 704 -32.90 5.65 34.80
N ARG A 705 -33.84 4.86 34.25
CA ARG A 705 -33.82 3.40 34.40
C ARG A 705 -32.53 2.77 33.85
N TYR A 706 -31.94 3.38 32.83
CA TYR A 706 -30.64 2.95 32.32
C TYR A 706 -29.50 3.34 33.28
N LEU A 707 -29.43 4.61 33.70
CA LEU A 707 -28.40 5.09 34.63
C LEU A 707 -28.44 4.38 35.99
N ALA A 708 -29.62 4.15 36.56
CA ALA A 708 -29.80 3.43 37.81
C ALA A 708 -29.24 2.00 37.73
N ARG A 709 -29.51 1.28 36.63
CA ARG A 709 -28.95 -0.07 36.39
C ARG A 709 -27.42 -0.04 36.23
N VAL A 710 -26.89 0.97 35.55
CA VAL A 710 -25.46 1.15 35.34
C VAL A 710 -24.75 1.45 36.67
N PHE A 711 -25.25 2.41 37.45
CA PHE A 711 -24.63 2.80 38.72
C PHE A 711 -24.78 1.72 39.80
N PHE A 712 -25.86 0.95 39.79
CA PHE A 712 -26.03 -0.18 40.70
C PHE A 712 -25.05 -1.33 40.41
N ARG A 713 -24.80 -1.62 39.12
CA ARG A 713 -23.98 -2.76 38.70
C ARG A 713 -22.48 -2.57 39.00
N SER A 714 -22.00 -1.34 39.15
CA SER A 714 -20.56 -1.07 39.29
C SER A 714 -20.24 -0.04 40.35
N ALA A 715 -19.64 -0.52 41.45
CA ALA A 715 -19.14 0.32 42.54
C ALA A 715 -17.95 1.22 42.14
N GLY A 716 -17.29 0.96 41.01
CA GLY A 716 -16.15 1.74 40.52
C GLY A 716 -16.50 3.07 39.84
N ILE A 717 -17.80 3.41 39.71
CA ILE A 717 -18.24 4.71 39.19
C ILE A 717 -18.17 5.75 40.30
N GLY A 718 -17.50 6.86 40.01
CA GLY A 718 -17.31 7.99 40.90
C GLY A 718 -18.62 8.63 41.35
N VAL A 719 -18.50 9.57 42.29
CA VAL A 719 -19.66 10.19 42.93
C VAL A 719 -20.32 11.24 42.02
N TYR A 720 -19.54 11.99 41.25
CA TYR A 720 -20.03 13.09 40.40
C TYR A 720 -21.07 12.66 39.34
N PRO A 721 -20.91 11.55 38.58
CA PRO A 721 -21.93 11.09 37.64
C PRO A 721 -23.30 10.81 38.26
N LYS A 722 -23.35 10.51 39.57
CA LYS A 722 -24.59 10.23 40.31
C LYS A 722 -25.49 11.47 40.44
N VAL A 723 -24.95 12.68 40.25
CA VAL A 723 -25.72 13.93 40.16
C VAL A 723 -26.81 13.84 39.09
N LEU A 724 -26.62 13.09 38.01
CA LEU A 724 -27.63 12.89 36.97
C LEU A 724 -28.90 12.21 37.50
N ILE A 725 -28.77 11.29 38.47
CA ILE A 725 -29.91 10.66 39.14
C ILE A 725 -30.58 11.63 40.11
N ALA A 726 -29.80 12.41 40.86
CA ALA A 726 -30.32 13.43 41.76
C ALA A 726 -31.14 14.51 41.00
N ASN A 727 -30.59 15.01 39.89
CA ASN A 727 -31.26 15.94 38.97
C ASN A 727 -32.55 15.36 38.40
N TYR A 728 -32.54 14.08 38.01
CA TYR A 728 -33.73 13.38 37.55
C TYR A 728 -34.85 13.41 38.61
N HIS A 729 -34.53 13.03 39.86
CA HIS A 729 -35.53 12.98 40.93
C HIS A 729 -36.06 14.36 41.29
N LEU A 730 -35.21 15.39 41.20
CA LEU A 730 -35.60 16.78 41.39
C LEU A 730 -36.60 17.24 40.31
N ASN A 731 -36.32 16.94 39.04
CA ASN A 731 -37.20 17.27 37.91
C ASN A 731 -38.53 16.50 37.96
N CYS A 732 -38.53 15.25 38.42
CA CYS A 732 -39.74 14.45 38.59
C CYS A 732 -40.55 14.83 39.84
N SER A 733 -40.17 15.87 40.58
CA SER A 733 -40.80 16.30 41.84
C SER A 733 -40.76 15.25 42.96
N THR A 734 -39.89 14.26 42.84
CA THR A 734 -39.64 13.23 43.86
C THR A 734 -38.53 13.68 44.81
N TYR A 735 -38.77 14.78 45.52
CA TYR A 735 -37.73 15.53 46.24
C TYR A 735 -37.03 14.74 47.35
N LYS A 736 -37.71 13.80 48.02
CA LYS A 736 -37.09 12.96 49.07
C LYS A 736 -35.94 12.11 48.52
N TYR A 737 -36.15 11.49 47.35
CA TYR A 737 -35.11 10.70 46.67
C TYR A 737 -33.98 11.60 46.15
N ALA A 738 -34.32 12.78 45.63
CA ALA A 738 -33.33 13.76 45.20
C ALA A 738 -32.44 14.21 46.37
N LEU A 739 -33.05 14.54 47.52
CA LEU A 739 -32.35 14.95 48.73
C LEU A 739 -31.38 13.86 49.21
N ASN A 740 -31.82 12.60 49.23
CA ASN A 740 -30.95 11.48 49.63
C ASN A 740 -29.70 11.38 48.73
N GLU A 741 -29.89 11.43 47.41
CA GLU A 741 -28.77 11.35 46.47
C GLU A 741 -27.84 12.57 46.54
N TYR A 742 -28.38 13.80 46.60
CA TYR A 742 -27.55 14.99 46.78
C TYR A 742 -26.77 14.97 48.09
N ASN A 743 -27.37 14.50 49.18
CA ASN A 743 -26.70 14.43 50.47
C ASN A 743 -25.53 13.44 50.44
N LYS A 744 -25.72 12.24 49.86
CA LYS A 744 -24.62 11.28 49.62
C LYS A 744 -23.47 11.89 48.82
N ILE A 745 -23.79 12.70 47.80
CA ILE A 745 -22.79 13.35 46.95
C ILE A 745 -22.07 14.46 47.71
N TYR A 746 -22.80 15.29 48.44
CA TYR A 746 -22.26 16.41 49.21
C TYR A 746 -21.34 15.95 50.34
N LEU A 747 -21.69 14.86 51.04
CA LEU A 747 -20.86 14.28 52.10
C LEU A 747 -19.45 13.90 51.63
N VAL A 748 -19.30 13.55 50.34
CA VAL A 748 -18.00 13.20 49.75
C VAL A 748 -17.30 14.40 49.12
N THR A 749 -18.06 15.28 48.45
CA THR A 749 -17.47 16.36 47.63
C THR A 749 -17.27 17.66 48.39
N ASN A 750 -18.13 17.95 49.37
CA ASN A 750 -18.24 19.25 50.05
C ASN A 750 -18.31 20.45 49.09
N ASP A 751 -18.84 20.25 47.88
CA ASP A 751 -18.89 21.27 46.83
C ASP A 751 -20.09 22.23 47.04
N PRO A 752 -19.87 23.56 47.00
CA PRO A 752 -20.91 24.56 47.19
C PRO A 752 -22.15 24.37 46.31
N LEU A 753 -21.97 23.91 45.06
CA LEU A 753 -23.11 23.67 44.16
C LEU A 753 -24.06 22.60 44.73
N HIS A 754 -23.51 21.52 45.30
CA HIS A 754 -24.31 20.45 45.89
C HIS A 754 -25.00 20.92 47.18
N ALA A 755 -24.35 21.78 47.98
CA ALA A 755 -25.01 22.44 49.11
C ALA A 755 -26.21 23.29 48.65
N MET A 756 -26.06 24.05 47.57
CA MET A 756 -27.16 24.80 46.97
C MET A 756 -28.29 23.88 46.51
N MET A 757 -27.97 22.77 45.83
CA MET A 757 -28.98 21.82 45.36
C MET A 757 -29.76 21.18 46.52
N ILE A 758 -29.09 20.84 47.63
CA ILE A 758 -29.75 20.38 48.87
C ILE A 758 -30.70 21.45 49.39
N ALA A 759 -30.25 22.70 49.53
CA ALA A 759 -31.10 23.80 50.00
C ALA A 759 -32.32 24.04 49.10
N VAL A 760 -32.14 23.97 47.78
CA VAL A 760 -33.24 24.06 46.80
C VAL A 760 -34.23 22.92 47.02
N THR A 761 -33.75 21.67 47.16
CA THR A 761 -34.65 20.52 47.39
C THR A 761 -35.44 20.63 48.70
N LEU A 762 -34.79 21.06 49.79
CA LEU A 762 -35.45 21.30 51.08
C LEU A 762 -36.49 22.41 51.00
N THR A 763 -36.17 23.50 50.28
CA THR A 763 -37.09 24.60 50.02
C THR A 763 -38.32 24.11 49.23
N GLN A 764 -38.13 23.28 48.21
CA GLN A 764 -39.24 22.69 47.46
C GLN A 764 -40.13 21.81 48.34
N ILE A 765 -39.55 20.98 49.21
CA ILE A 765 -40.29 20.15 50.17
C ILE A 765 -41.07 21.04 51.15
N ALA A 766 -40.47 22.11 51.66
CA ALA A 766 -41.13 23.07 52.57
C ALA A 766 -42.29 23.84 51.89
N CYS A 767 -42.23 24.02 50.57
CA CYS A 767 -43.28 24.63 49.76
C CYS A 767 -44.44 23.67 49.42
N GLN A 768 -44.31 22.36 49.64
CA GLN A 768 -45.41 21.42 49.41
C GLN A 768 -46.58 21.65 50.38
N LYS A 769 -47.79 21.29 49.94
CA LYS A 769 -49.04 21.54 50.67
C LYS A 769 -49.13 20.78 52.00
N PHE A 770 -48.55 19.58 52.06
CA PHE A 770 -48.63 18.68 53.21
C PHE A 770 -47.23 18.25 53.64
N THR A 771 -46.61 19.07 54.50
CA THR A 771 -45.23 18.83 54.96
C THR A 771 -45.16 18.90 56.48
N ASN A 772 -44.72 17.81 57.11
CA ASN A 772 -44.44 17.76 58.54
C ASN A 772 -43.15 18.53 58.85
N LYS A 773 -43.09 19.21 60.01
CA LYS A 773 -41.90 19.98 60.47
C LYS A 773 -41.39 21.03 59.46
N LYS A 774 -42.27 21.77 58.77
CA LYS A 774 -41.90 22.81 57.78
C LYS A 774 -40.84 23.81 58.27
N GLN A 775 -40.90 24.24 59.53
CA GLN A 775 -39.92 25.18 60.09
C GLN A 775 -38.51 24.59 60.18
N SER A 776 -38.40 23.30 60.52
CA SER A 776 -37.10 22.59 60.56
C SER A 776 -36.48 22.52 59.17
N LEU A 777 -37.28 22.20 58.14
CA LEU A 777 -36.79 22.15 56.76
C LEU A 777 -36.29 23.51 56.26
N ILE A 778 -36.97 24.60 56.61
CA ILE A 778 -36.53 25.96 56.25
C ILE A 778 -35.23 26.33 56.97
N ALA A 779 -35.09 25.97 58.26
CA ALA A 779 -33.86 26.18 59.00
C ALA A 779 -32.68 25.43 58.36
N GLN A 780 -32.87 24.15 58.02
CA GLN A 780 -31.86 23.36 57.32
C GLN A 780 -31.51 23.95 55.94
N ALA A 781 -32.50 24.39 55.17
CA ALA A 781 -32.27 25.04 53.88
C ALA A 781 -31.38 26.30 54.00
N ASN A 782 -31.61 27.12 55.04
CA ASN A 782 -30.77 28.29 55.31
C ASN A 782 -29.32 27.90 55.61
N VAL A 783 -29.10 26.86 56.44
CA VAL A 783 -27.75 26.38 56.78
C VAL A 783 -27.00 25.93 55.51
N PHE A 784 -27.65 25.20 54.62
CA PHE A 784 -27.03 24.77 53.36
C PHE A 784 -26.80 25.92 52.39
N MET A 785 -27.68 26.94 52.34
CA MET A 785 -27.42 28.15 51.56
C MET A 785 -26.26 28.97 52.13
N GLU A 786 -26.09 29.02 53.45
CA GLU A 786 -24.95 29.68 54.09
C GLU A 786 -23.65 28.95 53.74
N LYS A 787 -23.65 27.61 53.77
CA LYS A 787 -22.52 26.79 53.28
C LYS A 787 -22.20 27.07 51.81
N TYR A 788 -23.21 27.27 50.97
CA TYR A 788 -23.01 27.66 49.58
C TYR A 788 -22.40 29.07 49.46
N LEU A 789 -22.87 30.04 50.24
CA LEU A 789 -22.34 31.41 50.26
C LEU A 789 -20.89 31.47 50.74
N THR A 790 -20.55 30.73 51.81
CA THR A 790 -19.19 30.70 52.38
C THR A 790 -18.21 29.92 51.51
N GLY A 791 -18.69 28.88 50.82
CA GLY A 791 -17.87 28.09 49.91
C GLY A 791 -17.62 28.76 48.55
N ARG A 792 -18.35 29.82 48.19
CA ARG A 792 -18.09 30.61 46.98
C ARG A 792 -17.03 31.70 47.23
N PRO A 793 -16.09 31.94 46.30
CA PRO A 793 -15.14 33.05 46.38
C PRO A 793 -15.87 34.39 46.55
N GLU A 794 -15.26 35.31 47.30
CA GLU A 794 -15.90 36.60 47.61
C GLU A 794 -16.30 37.38 46.36
N GLU A 795 -15.45 37.33 45.34
CA GLU A 795 -15.62 37.99 44.04
C GLU A 795 -16.83 37.47 43.23
N LEU A 796 -17.31 36.26 43.53
CA LEU A 796 -18.43 35.59 42.85
C LEU A 796 -19.69 35.51 43.73
N ARG A 797 -19.72 36.16 44.90
CA ARG A 797 -20.89 36.19 45.79
C ARG A 797 -22.12 36.86 45.16
N HIS A 798 -21.96 37.56 44.03
CA HIS A 798 -23.07 38.11 43.25
C HIS A 798 -24.16 37.07 42.96
N GLU A 799 -23.77 35.90 42.44
CA GLU A 799 -24.65 34.75 42.17
C GLU A 799 -25.33 34.27 43.46
N ALA A 800 -24.55 34.15 44.53
CA ALA A 800 -25.02 33.60 45.79
C ALA A 800 -26.07 34.50 46.48
N PHE A 801 -25.88 35.82 46.45
CA PHE A 801 -26.87 36.78 46.96
C PHE A 801 -28.17 36.73 46.15
N TYR A 802 -28.08 36.61 44.83
CA TYR A 802 -29.27 36.47 43.99
C TYR A 802 -30.04 35.19 44.32
N ASN A 803 -29.35 34.06 44.45
CA ASN A 803 -29.96 32.77 44.76
C ASN A 803 -30.59 32.74 46.18
N LEU A 804 -29.94 33.34 47.18
CA LEU A 804 -30.53 33.55 48.52
C LEU A 804 -31.81 34.41 48.44
N GLY A 805 -31.77 35.51 47.69
CA GLY A 805 -32.94 36.35 47.44
C GLY A 805 -34.09 35.58 46.79
N ARG A 806 -33.81 34.76 45.77
CA ARG A 806 -34.78 33.87 45.11
C ARG A 806 -35.37 32.83 46.06
N MET A 807 -34.56 32.22 46.93
CA MET A 807 -35.05 31.26 47.94
C MET A 807 -36.06 31.93 48.89
N TYR A 808 -35.70 33.08 49.49
CA TYR A 808 -36.60 33.80 50.40
C TYR A 808 -37.86 34.30 49.70
N HIS A 809 -37.74 34.74 48.45
CA HIS A 809 -38.88 35.13 47.63
C HIS A 809 -39.83 33.94 47.43
N GLN A 810 -39.31 32.75 47.12
CA GLN A 810 -40.10 31.52 46.97
C GLN A 810 -40.79 31.10 48.27
N LEU A 811 -40.13 31.25 49.42
CA LEU A 811 -40.70 30.98 50.75
C LEU A 811 -41.74 32.03 51.19
N GLY A 812 -41.87 33.16 50.49
CA GLY A 812 -42.75 34.27 50.85
C GLY A 812 -42.16 35.22 51.90
N LEU A 813 -40.88 35.06 52.26
CA LEU A 813 -40.14 35.92 53.20
C LEU A 813 -39.62 37.17 52.47
N LEU A 814 -40.55 37.99 51.98
CA LEU A 814 -40.26 39.08 51.03
C LEU A 814 -39.28 40.14 51.58
N HIS A 815 -39.29 40.41 52.89
CA HIS A 815 -38.39 41.39 53.49
C HIS A 815 -36.91 40.97 53.36
N LEU A 816 -36.61 39.68 53.56
CA LEU A 816 -35.27 39.12 53.35
C LEU A 816 -34.91 39.10 51.86
N ALA A 817 -35.87 38.72 51.00
CA ALA A 817 -35.66 38.71 49.56
C ALA A 817 -35.24 40.08 49.02
N VAL A 818 -35.93 41.15 49.49
CA VAL A 818 -35.60 42.53 49.12
C VAL A 818 -34.20 42.92 49.56
N ASP A 819 -33.79 42.55 50.77
CA ASP A 819 -32.44 42.85 51.26
C ASP A 819 -31.37 42.20 50.37
N TYR A 820 -31.50 40.90 50.10
CA TYR A 820 -30.55 40.18 49.25
C TYR A 820 -30.52 40.67 47.80
N TYR A 821 -31.67 41.00 47.19
CA TYR A 821 -31.65 41.61 45.85
C TYR A 821 -31.00 42.98 45.83
N LYS A 822 -31.17 43.80 46.88
CA LYS A 822 -30.44 45.08 46.99
C LYS A 822 -28.95 44.86 47.14
N ARG A 823 -28.51 43.84 47.88
CA ARG A 823 -27.11 43.45 47.96
C ARG A 823 -26.53 43.13 46.58
N VAL A 824 -27.26 42.39 45.73
CA VAL A 824 -26.88 42.14 44.33
C VAL A 824 -26.65 43.46 43.57
N LEU A 825 -27.61 44.40 43.64
CA LEU A 825 -27.48 45.70 42.96
C LEU A 825 -26.28 46.53 43.44
N SER A 826 -25.98 46.47 44.75
CA SER A 826 -24.84 47.18 45.35
C SER A 826 -23.50 46.47 45.22
N PHE A 827 -23.50 45.20 44.82
CA PHE A 827 -22.29 44.40 44.76
C PHE A 827 -21.53 44.68 43.47
N ASP A 828 -20.26 45.02 43.62
CA ASP A 828 -19.35 45.32 42.53
C ASP A 828 -18.08 44.48 42.69
N SER A 829 -17.79 43.69 41.67
CA SER A 829 -16.59 42.84 41.59
C SER A 829 -15.94 43.02 40.23
N ALA A 830 -14.61 43.00 40.17
CA ALA A 830 -13.85 43.13 38.93
C ALA A 830 -14.22 42.02 37.94
N VAL A 831 -14.34 40.77 38.42
CA VAL A 831 -14.67 39.59 37.61
C VAL A 831 -16.06 39.70 36.97
N VAL A 832 -17.04 40.24 37.71
CA VAL A 832 -18.40 40.46 37.20
C VAL A 832 -18.41 41.56 36.13
N LYS A 833 -17.62 42.62 36.31
CA LYS A 833 -17.50 43.73 35.35
C LYS A 833 -16.79 43.31 34.05
N GLU A 834 -15.83 42.39 34.14
CA GLU A 834 -15.14 41.83 32.95
C GLU A 834 -16.03 40.90 32.14
N ASN A 835 -16.96 40.17 32.79
CA ASN A 835 -17.82 39.16 32.15
C ASN A 835 -19.32 39.42 32.39
N PRO A 836 -19.86 40.57 31.96
CA PRO A 836 -21.23 40.97 32.29
C PRO A 836 -22.28 40.03 31.69
N GLN A 837 -22.03 39.46 30.51
CA GLN A 837 -22.99 38.56 29.82
C GLN A 837 -23.29 37.26 30.59
N TYR A 838 -22.37 36.82 31.46
CA TYR A 838 -22.49 35.53 32.16
C TYR A 838 -22.72 35.66 33.66
N LEU A 839 -22.23 36.74 34.28
CA LEU A 839 -22.17 36.86 35.75
C LEU A 839 -23.01 38.02 36.31
N ASP A 840 -23.45 38.96 35.47
CA ASP A 840 -24.25 40.09 35.93
C ASP A 840 -25.73 39.71 36.03
N LEU A 841 -26.23 39.61 37.26
CA LEU A 841 -27.62 39.32 37.62
C LEU A 841 -28.39 40.56 38.13
N LYS A 842 -27.86 41.78 37.92
CA LYS A 842 -28.51 43.02 38.41
C LYS A 842 -29.86 43.25 37.74
N ALA A 843 -29.99 42.96 36.45
CA ALA A 843 -31.25 43.08 35.73
C ALA A 843 -32.32 42.12 36.29
N GLU A 844 -31.96 40.86 36.53
CA GLU A 844 -32.84 39.84 37.08
C GLU A 844 -33.23 40.15 38.53
N ALA A 845 -32.30 40.67 39.33
CA ALA A 845 -32.57 41.11 40.70
C ALA A 845 -33.53 42.31 40.73
N ALA A 846 -33.29 43.31 39.88
CA ALA A 846 -34.16 44.47 39.71
C ALA A 846 -35.57 44.06 39.24
N PHE A 847 -35.66 43.06 38.35
CA PHE A 847 -36.93 42.55 37.85
C PHE A 847 -37.75 41.93 38.99
N ASN A 848 -37.11 41.07 39.78
CA ASN A 848 -37.74 40.45 40.95
C ASN A 848 -38.15 41.49 42.00
N LEU A 849 -37.31 42.51 42.27
CA LEU A 849 -37.65 43.62 43.16
C LEU A 849 -38.86 44.41 42.67
N SER A 850 -38.91 44.73 41.38
CA SER A 850 -40.04 45.45 40.79
C SER A 850 -41.35 44.70 40.97
N PHE A 851 -41.32 43.37 40.88
CA PHE A 851 -42.48 42.51 41.07
C PHE A 851 -42.96 42.51 42.52
N ILE A 852 -42.03 42.45 43.49
CA ILE A 852 -42.34 42.55 44.91
C ILE A 852 -42.99 43.90 45.23
N TYR A 853 -42.40 45.01 44.77
CA TYR A 853 -42.93 46.35 45.02
C TYR A 853 -44.27 46.62 44.31
N LYS A 854 -44.46 46.06 43.10
CA LYS A 854 -45.74 46.12 42.41
C LYS A 854 -46.83 45.39 43.19
N ARG A 855 -46.53 44.21 43.75
CA ARG A 855 -47.48 43.45 44.58
C ARG A 855 -47.80 44.13 45.91
N SER A 856 -46.86 44.89 46.48
CA SER A 856 -47.12 45.69 47.69
C SER A 856 -47.83 47.02 47.42
N GLY A 857 -48.12 47.35 46.16
CA GLY A 857 -48.78 48.61 45.76
C GLY A 857 -47.83 49.81 45.59
N ASN A 858 -46.52 49.61 45.75
CA ASN A 858 -45.52 50.66 45.58
C ASN A 858 -45.05 50.74 44.12
N TYR A 859 -45.89 51.33 43.27
CA TYR A 859 -45.62 51.43 41.84
C TYR A 859 -44.45 52.36 41.50
N GLU A 860 -44.13 53.34 42.35
CA GLU A 860 -43.02 54.27 42.13
C GLU A 860 -41.67 53.56 42.23
N LEU A 861 -41.43 52.81 43.31
CA LEU A 861 -40.22 52.00 43.45
C LEU A 861 -40.14 50.89 42.40
N ALA A 862 -41.27 50.26 42.06
CA ALA A 862 -41.30 49.28 41.00
C ALA A 862 -40.85 49.86 39.65
N ARG A 863 -41.34 51.06 39.29
CA ARG A 863 -40.90 51.77 38.06
C ARG A 863 -39.44 52.18 38.14
N LYS A 864 -38.98 52.67 39.29
CA LYS A 864 -37.57 53.08 39.49
C LYS A 864 -36.61 51.96 39.11
N TYR A 865 -36.78 50.77 39.69
CA TYR A 865 -35.89 49.64 39.42
C TYR A 865 -35.97 49.14 37.97
N LEU A 866 -37.14 49.19 37.33
CA LEU A 866 -37.28 48.87 35.91
C LEU A 866 -36.50 49.86 35.02
N TYR A 867 -36.63 51.16 35.30
CA TYR A 867 -35.94 52.19 34.52
C TYR A 867 -34.43 52.22 34.74
N GLU A 868 -33.95 51.95 35.95
CA GLU A 868 -32.52 52.03 36.27
C GLU A 868 -31.72 50.82 35.76
N TYR A 869 -32.31 49.63 35.66
CA TYR A 869 -31.55 48.39 35.44
C TYR A 869 -32.04 47.52 34.27
N ILE A 870 -33.23 47.76 33.73
CA ILE A 870 -33.87 46.88 32.70
C ILE A 870 -34.21 47.66 31.42
N GLN A 871 -33.73 48.90 31.26
CA GLN A 871 -33.94 49.63 30.00
C GLN A 871 -33.41 48.81 28.82
N VAL A 872 -34.33 48.50 27.89
CA VAL A 872 -34.07 47.89 26.58
C VAL A 872 -33.35 48.86 25.67
#